data_AF-A0A2A5BDK2-F1
#
_entry.id   AF-A0A2A5BDK2-F1
#
_cell.length_a   1.000
_cell.length_b   1.000
_cell.length_c   1.000
_cell.angle_alpha   90.00
_cell.angle_beta   90.00
_cell.angle_gamma   90.00
#
_symmetry.space_group_name_H-M   'P 1'
#
loop_
_entity.id
_entity.type
_entity.pdbx_description
1 polymer ?
#
loop_
_entity_poly.entity_id
_entity_poly.type
_entity_poly.pdbx_seq_one_letter_code
_entity_poly.pdbx_strand_id
1 'polypeptide(L)'
;MSAVFSIIVVANDSNASSLKSLERLENEQVELLICSNETGLYDAPLLGAAIEQCSGLYTLILTEKFSSLTEEWMNQLAAQIEDRQLIGHSGYARLNAAGAEVQTTCAVVEAIGAASSGRNMVASRSSVEAPVALTDDYLFAATSFFREQPFSEIDVLAGNFVGRYSLRMKLNGYASLLSIADESSDEKEDRQPIAKFLHGYEGLFPINDLGTRCWQRNAQALRLHDEGAAAAIIDGMFTGVDLQFKQKQKGRIVVTGKKNDVMLSDANQRLDQLPSDETVILFGVGAGELVDKLLRETNNEVVVVEPEAKLINYLWMRYDWSAYVESGRLRYLSIANDHAILQSISISQVSRFLQTLMERSTFASQVLRSGSYHLYSEFYQSLEVSLNWFLRLKKISNTWVGKGRLVYDVTIVSPRCAIFVDLAECLHRQGARTRILNVPDRAGELTEDKIIQLLASLNVDASKLVLYRNRSFIESENVALAAGLEDRVTSAQLSWWWDVPNVASYIDMQAAAHSRPAIGFAGDMLSSLPEGSMWLPPAAQNSFCTEDIYQGELIPEATFVGQSRISHLTTQLKVISEILPILGGTTFSVLQELFERFDSYSELHQRIEAAVGDIEGELDKHIIKMPAQVYYLKYILRMAESAAFRVASIERLVVAKVPLAVYGDKEWLTSGVVPRHLYRGVIERKALRPLYERSKLNLNLNFMQVSSTVNPKVLDISACGGRVLTDHRQELNVLYPDANIRPHSFTSIDTLPDTVNELLSEANPISGEAGDLRAIAERTRSQHSMEVRARWFIENFGLM
;
A
#
# COMPACT_ATOMS: atom_id res chain seq x y z
N MET A 1 -5.91 -21.82 -47.86
CA MET A 1 -5.05 -20.61 -47.90
C MET A 1 -3.63 -21.13 -47.96
N SER A 2 -2.83 -20.72 -48.94
CA SER A 2 -1.43 -21.17 -49.06
C SER A 2 -0.57 -20.40 -48.03
N ALA A 3 0.34 -21.09 -47.36
CA ALA A 3 1.29 -20.45 -46.45
C ALA A 3 2.15 -19.41 -47.20
N VAL A 4 2.58 -18.36 -46.52
CA VAL A 4 3.43 -17.32 -47.12
C VAL A 4 4.90 -17.75 -47.09
N PHE A 5 5.27 -18.60 -46.12
CA PHE A 5 6.63 -19.04 -45.90
C PHE A 5 6.67 -20.45 -45.28
N SER A 6 7.59 -21.32 -45.70
CA SER A 6 7.74 -22.67 -45.15
C SER A 6 9.11 -22.83 -44.47
N ILE A 7 9.17 -23.52 -43.34
CA ILE A 7 10.41 -23.85 -42.62
C ILE A 7 10.58 -25.35 -42.68
N ILE A 8 11.62 -25.83 -43.37
CA ILE A 8 11.97 -27.24 -43.43
C ILE A 8 13.01 -27.53 -42.34
N VAL A 9 12.69 -28.43 -41.42
CA VAL A 9 13.61 -28.85 -40.35
C VAL A 9 14.04 -30.28 -40.59
N VAL A 10 15.33 -30.50 -40.84
CA VAL A 10 15.88 -31.85 -40.94
C VAL A 10 16.39 -32.27 -39.57
N ALA A 11 15.77 -33.32 -39.02
CA ALA A 11 16.10 -33.86 -37.71
C ALA A 11 16.44 -35.34 -37.78
N ASN A 12 17.32 -35.80 -36.89
CA ASN A 12 17.59 -37.24 -36.78
C ASN A 12 16.51 -37.98 -35.97
N ASP A 13 15.73 -37.25 -35.18
CA ASP A 13 14.65 -37.76 -34.35
C ASP A 13 13.49 -36.75 -34.34
N SER A 14 12.32 -37.17 -34.82
CA SER A 14 11.10 -36.36 -34.86
C SER A 14 10.56 -36.01 -33.47
N ASN A 15 11.01 -36.71 -32.42
CA ASN A 15 10.58 -36.48 -31.04
C ASN A 15 11.55 -35.62 -30.21
N ALA A 16 12.59 -35.04 -30.83
CA ALA A 16 13.56 -34.22 -30.12
C ALA A 16 12.87 -33.05 -29.39
N SER A 17 13.19 -32.83 -28.11
CA SER A 17 12.56 -31.78 -27.30
C SER A 17 12.76 -30.36 -27.85
N SER A 18 13.81 -30.16 -28.66
CA SER A 18 14.04 -28.93 -29.42
C SER A 18 12.96 -28.66 -30.46
N LEU A 19 12.39 -29.69 -31.09
CA LEU A 19 11.34 -29.55 -32.11
C LEU A 19 10.02 -29.03 -31.54
N LYS A 20 9.65 -29.42 -30.30
CA LYS A 20 8.47 -28.86 -29.60
C LYS A 20 8.51 -27.35 -29.43
N SER A 21 9.71 -26.77 -29.42
CA SER A 21 9.90 -25.32 -29.34
C SER A 21 9.62 -24.66 -30.69
N LEU A 22 9.94 -25.35 -31.79
CA LEU A 22 9.76 -24.89 -33.16
C LEU A 22 8.31 -25.06 -33.65
N GLU A 23 7.57 -26.07 -33.16
CA GLU A 23 6.13 -26.22 -33.44
C GLU A 23 5.32 -24.95 -33.08
N ARG A 24 5.80 -24.15 -32.12
CA ARG A 24 5.16 -22.87 -31.76
C ARG A 24 5.28 -21.79 -32.82
N LEU A 25 6.16 -21.96 -33.80
CA LEU A 25 6.35 -21.01 -34.90
C LEU A 25 5.30 -21.20 -36.00
N GLU A 26 4.68 -22.38 -36.10
CA GLU A 26 3.64 -22.68 -37.07
C GLU A 26 2.40 -21.80 -36.82
N ASN A 27 1.94 -21.11 -37.86
CA ASN A 27 0.77 -20.22 -37.80
C ASN A 27 0.15 -20.06 -39.19
N GLU A 28 -0.90 -19.23 -39.31
CA GLU A 28 -1.63 -19.03 -40.57
C GLU A 28 -0.75 -18.55 -41.77
N GLN A 29 0.46 -18.05 -41.51
CA GLN A 29 1.41 -17.60 -42.54
C GLN A 29 2.69 -18.44 -42.64
N VAL A 30 2.98 -19.29 -41.64
CA VAL A 30 4.23 -20.07 -41.55
C VAL A 30 3.92 -21.55 -41.42
N GLU A 31 4.37 -22.32 -42.41
CA GLU A 31 4.26 -23.78 -42.45
C GLU A 31 5.57 -24.41 -41.94
N LEU A 32 5.48 -25.42 -41.08
CA LEU A 32 6.65 -26.14 -40.56
C LEU A 32 6.66 -27.58 -41.12
N LEU A 33 7.71 -27.93 -41.87
CA LEU A 33 7.90 -29.26 -42.45
C LEU A 33 9.07 -29.95 -41.77
N ILE A 34 8.80 -30.96 -40.95
CA ILE A 34 9.85 -31.70 -40.24
C ILE A 34 10.20 -32.96 -41.04
N CYS A 35 11.41 -33.00 -41.58
CA CYS A 35 11.98 -34.16 -42.26
C CYS A 35 12.85 -34.94 -41.27
N SER A 36 12.35 -36.08 -40.79
CA SER A 36 13.17 -36.94 -39.93
C SER A 36 13.88 -38.01 -40.75
N ASN A 37 15.21 -38.07 -40.69
CA ASN A 37 15.98 -39.21 -41.18
C ASN A 37 16.71 -39.91 -40.02
N GLU A 38 16.21 -41.08 -39.64
CA GLU A 38 16.76 -41.89 -38.54
C GLU A 38 18.21 -42.36 -38.79
N THR A 39 18.67 -42.35 -40.06
CA THR A 39 20.02 -42.80 -40.43
C THR A 39 21.09 -41.73 -40.23
N GLY A 40 20.72 -40.46 -40.05
CA GLY A 40 21.67 -39.33 -39.95
C GLY A 40 22.47 -39.04 -41.22
N LEU A 41 22.14 -39.71 -42.33
CA LEU A 41 22.72 -39.47 -43.65
C LEU A 41 21.82 -38.56 -44.49
N TYR A 42 22.31 -38.09 -45.64
CA TYR A 42 21.43 -37.37 -46.59
C TYR A 42 20.35 -38.29 -47.15
N ASP A 43 19.13 -37.78 -47.24
CA ASP A 43 18.08 -38.40 -48.03
C ASP A 43 17.54 -37.33 -49.00
N ALA A 44 18.18 -37.23 -50.17
CA ALA A 44 17.80 -36.32 -51.26
C ALA A 44 16.32 -36.47 -51.66
N PRO A 45 15.77 -37.70 -51.82
CA PRO A 45 14.34 -37.89 -52.06
C PRO A 45 13.44 -37.28 -50.97
N LEU A 46 13.78 -37.47 -49.69
CA LEU A 46 12.98 -36.95 -48.58
C LEU A 46 12.99 -35.42 -48.55
N LEU A 47 14.17 -34.81 -48.73
CA LEU A 47 14.28 -33.36 -48.77
C LEU A 47 13.60 -32.77 -50.01
N GLY A 48 13.77 -33.40 -51.18
CA GLY A 48 13.08 -33.02 -52.41
C GLY A 48 11.56 -33.03 -52.24
N ALA A 49 11.01 -34.08 -51.61
CA ALA A 49 9.58 -34.16 -51.33
C ALA A 49 9.08 -33.05 -50.39
N ALA A 50 9.87 -32.62 -49.41
CA ALA A 50 9.51 -31.51 -48.52
C ALA A 50 9.59 -30.15 -49.22
N ILE A 51 10.58 -29.98 -50.10
CA ILE A 51 10.71 -28.79 -50.95
C ILE A 51 9.52 -28.70 -51.92
N GLU A 52 9.13 -29.81 -52.55
CA GLU A 52 7.95 -29.86 -53.44
C GLU A 52 6.63 -29.59 -52.71
N GLN A 53 6.56 -29.87 -51.40
CA GLN A 53 5.39 -29.54 -50.56
C GLN A 53 5.31 -28.05 -50.21
N CYS A 54 6.41 -27.31 -50.30
CA CYS A 54 6.41 -25.88 -49.99
C CYS A 54 5.63 -25.09 -51.05
N SER A 55 4.65 -24.32 -50.60
CA SER A 55 3.84 -23.48 -51.48
C SER A 55 4.46 -22.10 -51.80
N GLY A 56 5.63 -21.77 -51.22
CA GLY A 56 6.32 -20.48 -51.33
C GLY A 56 7.82 -20.53 -50.98
N LEU A 57 8.39 -19.40 -50.55
CA LEU A 57 9.79 -19.34 -50.09
C LEU A 57 9.98 -20.21 -48.85
N TYR A 58 11.10 -20.92 -48.77
CA TYR A 58 11.41 -21.75 -47.61
C TYR A 58 12.82 -21.57 -47.05
N THR A 59 13.00 -21.93 -45.78
CA THR A 59 14.30 -21.98 -45.08
C THR A 59 14.55 -23.37 -44.53
N LEU A 60 15.79 -23.85 -44.66
CA LEU A 60 16.20 -25.17 -44.20
C LEU A 60 17.03 -25.09 -42.91
N ILE A 61 16.60 -25.80 -41.87
CA ILE A 61 17.29 -25.89 -40.57
C ILE A 61 17.79 -27.32 -40.36
N LEU A 62 19.09 -27.46 -40.06
CA LEU A 62 19.71 -28.75 -39.74
C LEU A 62 20.01 -28.82 -38.25
N THR A 63 19.36 -29.74 -37.53
CA THR A 63 19.56 -29.88 -36.08
C THR A 63 20.95 -30.47 -35.75
N GLU A 64 21.46 -30.19 -34.55
CA GLU A 64 22.88 -30.27 -34.10
C GLU A 64 23.64 -31.61 -34.21
N LYS A 65 23.12 -32.64 -34.88
CA LYS A 65 23.75 -33.98 -34.95
C LYS A 65 24.11 -34.47 -36.35
N PHE A 66 24.24 -33.59 -37.34
CA PHE A 66 24.89 -33.94 -38.62
C PHE A 66 26.40 -33.73 -38.50
N SER A 67 27.08 -34.60 -37.75
CA SER A 67 28.51 -34.49 -37.44
C SER A 67 29.47 -34.69 -38.63
N SER A 68 28.96 -34.76 -39.87
CA SER A 68 29.77 -34.83 -41.08
C SER A 68 28.98 -34.31 -42.30
N LEU A 69 28.81 -32.99 -42.39
CA LEU A 69 28.46 -32.35 -43.65
C LEU A 69 29.65 -32.52 -44.61
N THR A 70 29.52 -33.37 -45.63
CA THR A 70 30.57 -33.52 -46.66
C THR A 70 30.39 -32.45 -47.73
N GLU A 71 31.47 -32.06 -48.39
CA GLU A 71 31.42 -31.11 -49.52
C GLU A 71 30.50 -31.63 -50.65
N GLU A 72 30.50 -32.94 -50.88
CA GLU A 72 29.61 -33.63 -51.81
C GLU A 72 28.13 -33.46 -51.43
N TRP A 73 27.80 -33.53 -50.15
CA TRP A 73 26.46 -33.28 -49.61
C TRP A 73 25.98 -31.86 -49.91
N MET A 74 26.83 -30.88 -49.61
CA MET A 74 26.54 -29.46 -49.83
C MET A 74 26.39 -29.14 -51.32
N ASN A 75 27.18 -29.77 -52.19
CA ASN A 75 27.07 -29.59 -53.64
C ASN A 75 25.82 -30.25 -54.22
N GLN A 76 25.41 -31.43 -53.73
CA GLN A 76 24.16 -32.08 -54.13
C GLN A 76 22.94 -31.27 -53.67
N LEU A 77 23.00 -30.70 -52.48
CA LEU A 77 21.97 -29.81 -51.93
C LEU A 77 21.89 -28.50 -52.74
N ALA A 78 23.04 -27.91 -53.10
CA ALA A 78 23.11 -26.71 -53.93
C ALA A 78 22.49 -26.92 -55.32
N ALA A 79 22.67 -28.11 -55.90
CA ALA A 79 22.10 -28.46 -57.20
C ALA A 79 20.57 -28.61 -57.20
N GLN A 80 19.96 -28.81 -56.02
CA GLN A 80 18.51 -28.96 -55.86
C GLN A 80 17.80 -27.66 -55.44
N ILE A 81 18.55 -26.61 -55.12
CA ILE A 81 18.07 -25.38 -54.50
C ILE A 81 18.24 -24.20 -55.47
N GLU A 82 17.19 -23.40 -55.66
CA GLU A 82 17.25 -22.16 -56.47
C GLU A 82 17.99 -21.01 -55.73
N ASP A 83 18.43 -19.97 -56.46
CA ASP A 83 19.34 -18.87 -56.02
C ASP A 83 18.90 -17.99 -54.81
N ARG A 84 17.85 -18.36 -54.08
CA ARG A 84 17.22 -17.52 -53.04
C ARG A 84 16.95 -18.22 -51.70
N GLN A 85 17.81 -19.14 -51.27
CA GLN A 85 17.57 -19.93 -50.06
C GLN A 85 18.77 -19.98 -49.10
N LEU A 86 18.46 -20.14 -47.80
CA LEU A 86 19.40 -20.10 -46.67
C LEU A 86 19.39 -21.44 -45.92
N ILE A 87 20.59 -21.91 -45.54
CA ILE A 87 20.80 -23.16 -44.78
C ILE A 87 21.59 -22.85 -43.52
N GLY A 88 21.04 -23.25 -42.36
CA GLY A 88 21.71 -23.07 -41.06
C GLY A 88 22.17 -24.39 -40.43
N HIS A 89 23.45 -24.45 -40.02
CA HIS A 89 23.96 -25.44 -39.06
C HIS A 89 25.12 -24.84 -38.24
N SER A 90 24.88 -24.38 -37.01
CA SER A 90 25.91 -23.82 -36.10
C SER A 90 26.98 -22.93 -36.79
N GLY A 91 26.56 -22.21 -37.83
CA GLY A 91 27.37 -21.63 -38.91
C GLY A 91 26.53 -21.59 -40.21
N TYR A 92 26.69 -20.55 -41.05
CA TYR A 92 25.93 -20.39 -42.29
C TYR A 92 26.77 -20.71 -43.52
N ALA A 93 26.13 -21.30 -44.53
CA ALA A 93 26.65 -21.40 -45.88
C ALA A 93 25.61 -20.84 -46.87
N ARG A 94 26.06 -20.01 -47.81
CA ARG A 94 25.23 -19.55 -48.92
C ARG A 94 25.50 -20.46 -50.11
N LEU A 95 24.47 -21.16 -50.57
CA LEU A 95 24.54 -21.99 -51.77
C LEU A 95 24.08 -21.19 -52.98
N ASN A 96 24.82 -21.30 -54.07
CA ASN A 96 24.42 -20.80 -55.38
C ASN A 96 24.54 -21.93 -56.42
N ALA A 97 23.92 -21.77 -57.59
CA ALA A 97 23.90 -22.81 -58.62
C ALA A 97 25.31 -23.24 -59.13
N ALA A 98 26.38 -22.56 -58.72
CA ALA A 98 27.76 -22.82 -59.13
C ALA A 98 28.63 -23.56 -58.09
N GLY A 99 28.12 -23.81 -56.86
CA GLY A 99 28.83 -24.58 -55.82
C GLY A 99 28.62 -24.05 -54.39
N ALA A 100 29.15 -24.76 -53.40
CA ALA A 100 29.06 -24.36 -51.98
C ALA A 100 30.29 -23.55 -51.52
N GLU A 101 30.08 -22.35 -50.96
CA GLU A 101 31.15 -21.57 -50.33
C GLU A 101 31.04 -21.69 -48.79
N VAL A 102 31.98 -22.41 -48.16
CA VAL A 102 32.03 -22.59 -46.71
C VAL A 102 32.99 -21.57 -46.09
N GLN A 103 32.47 -20.60 -45.35
CA GLN A 103 33.32 -19.67 -44.58
C GLN A 103 33.58 -20.21 -43.16
N THR A 104 34.80 -20.71 -42.92
CA THR A 104 35.26 -21.16 -41.60
C THR A 104 35.49 -19.96 -40.67
N THR A 105 34.58 -19.73 -39.73
CA THR A 105 34.62 -18.59 -38.80
C THR A 105 35.39 -18.95 -37.52
N CYS A 106 36.72 -19.03 -37.62
CA CYS A 106 37.60 -19.00 -36.43
C CYS A 106 38.84 -18.09 -36.57
N ALA A 107 39.00 -17.35 -37.68
CA ALA A 107 40.26 -16.63 -37.95
C ALA A 107 40.13 -15.12 -38.24
N VAL A 108 38.92 -14.53 -38.30
CA VAL A 108 38.76 -13.16 -38.84
C VAL A 108 38.73 -12.05 -37.77
N VAL A 109 38.65 -12.36 -36.48
CA VAL A 109 38.67 -11.35 -35.41
C VAL A 109 40.11 -10.95 -34.98
N GLU A 110 41.14 -11.74 -35.30
CA GLU A 110 42.54 -11.40 -34.95
C GLU A 110 43.22 -10.41 -35.91
N ALA A 111 42.62 -10.06 -37.06
CA ALA A 111 43.30 -9.32 -38.11
C ALA A 111 43.05 -7.79 -38.16
N ILE A 112 42.18 -7.22 -37.32
CA ILE A 112 41.94 -5.75 -37.29
C ILE A 112 42.50 -5.09 -36.00
N GLY A 113 43.06 -5.87 -35.07
CA GLY A 113 43.71 -5.38 -33.84
C GLY A 113 45.23 -5.22 -33.89
N ALA A 114 45.89 -5.43 -35.04
CA ALA A 114 47.36 -5.49 -35.09
C ALA A 114 47.95 -4.74 -36.30
N ALA A 115 47.84 -3.42 -36.29
CA ALA A 115 48.73 -2.54 -37.05
C ALA A 115 49.11 -1.29 -36.25
N SER A 116 49.58 -1.45 -35.01
CA SER A 116 50.49 -0.51 -34.33
C SER A 116 51.22 -1.21 -33.18
N SER A 117 52.39 -1.78 -33.48
CA SER A 117 53.56 -1.98 -32.60
C SER A 117 53.36 -2.39 -31.13
N GLY A 118 53.88 -3.58 -30.79
CA GLY A 118 54.55 -3.82 -29.50
C GLY A 118 53.96 -4.96 -28.68
N ARG A 119 54.72 -6.06 -28.58
CA ARG A 119 54.50 -7.18 -27.67
C ARG A 119 54.18 -6.69 -26.25
N ASN A 120 53.06 -7.13 -25.69
CA ASN A 120 52.96 -7.66 -24.33
C ASN A 120 51.62 -8.38 -24.15
N MET A 121 51.67 -9.57 -23.53
CA MET A 121 50.50 -10.23 -22.96
C MET A 121 49.81 -9.27 -21.98
N VAL A 122 48.51 -9.03 -22.16
CA VAL A 122 47.67 -8.47 -21.10
C VAL A 122 46.39 -9.29 -21.03
N ALA A 123 46.24 -9.99 -19.91
CA ALA A 123 44.97 -10.50 -19.44
C ALA A 123 44.15 -9.33 -18.87
N SER A 124 42.98 -9.05 -19.45
CA SER A 124 41.81 -8.52 -18.72
C SER A 124 40.61 -8.44 -19.66
N ARG A 125 39.43 -8.83 -19.15
CA ARG A 125 38.13 -8.51 -19.76
C ARG A 125 37.96 -6.99 -19.79
N SER A 126 38.25 -6.35 -20.93
CA SER A 126 37.83 -4.97 -21.20
C SER A 126 36.76 -4.99 -22.30
N SER A 127 35.69 -4.21 -22.09
CA SER A 127 34.63 -4.00 -23.08
C SER A 127 35.22 -3.45 -24.38
N VAL A 128 34.75 -3.96 -25.53
CA VAL A 128 35.13 -3.43 -26.84
C VAL A 128 34.37 -2.12 -27.05
N GLU A 129 35.07 -0.97 -27.05
CA GLU A 129 34.47 0.36 -27.30
C GLU A 129 34.35 0.73 -28.79
N ALA A 130 34.86 -0.11 -29.71
CA ALA A 130 34.76 0.15 -31.15
C ALA A 130 33.45 -0.43 -31.72
N PRO A 131 32.67 0.35 -32.51
CA PRO A 131 31.48 -0.16 -33.17
C PRO A 131 31.86 -1.25 -34.18
N VAL A 132 31.22 -2.40 -34.06
CA VAL A 132 31.37 -3.53 -34.99
C VAL A 132 30.21 -3.50 -35.97
N ALA A 133 30.51 -3.37 -37.26
CA ALA A 133 29.49 -3.42 -38.32
C ALA A 133 29.20 -4.87 -38.68
N LEU A 134 27.95 -5.31 -38.46
CA LEU A 134 27.49 -6.64 -38.84
C LEU A 134 26.52 -6.52 -40.02
N THR A 135 26.61 -7.44 -40.97
CA THR A 135 25.64 -7.56 -42.07
C THR A 135 24.36 -8.25 -41.56
N ASP A 136 23.22 -7.99 -42.21
CA ASP A 136 21.91 -8.55 -41.83
C ASP A 136 21.92 -10.09 -41.67
N ASP A 137 22.80 -10.77 -42.43
CA ASP A 137 22.94 -12.23 -42.41
C ASP A 137 23.59 -12.78 -41.12
N TYR A 138 24.34 -11.97 -40.37
CA TYR A 138 25.05 -12.40 -39.15
C TYR A 138 24.13 -12.52 -37.92
N LEU A 139 23.00 -11.79 -37.94
CA LEU A 139 22.12 -11.60 -36.79
C LEU A 139 21.35 -12.87 -36.37
N PHE A 140 21.31 -13.88 -37.24
CA PHE A 140 20.59 -15.11 -37.00
C PHE A 140 21.49 -16.25 -36.46
N ALA A 141 22.83 -16.10 -36.43
CA ALA A 141 23.75 -17.25 -36.36
C ALA A 141 24.20 -17.71 -34.97
N ALA A 142 24.26 -16.83 -33.96
CA ALA A 142 25.05 -17.14 -32.76
C ALA A 142 24.49 -16.50 -31.48
N THR A 143 23.38 -17.02 -30.97
CA THR A 143 22.80 -16.58 -29.68
C THR A 143 23.72 -16.84 -28.48
N SER A 144 24.66 -17.79 -28.56
CA SER A 144 25.65 -18.06 -27.51
C SER A 144 26.75 -17.00 -27.44
N PHE A 145 27.24 -16.50 -28.58
CA PHE A 145 28.28 -15.46 -28.65
C PHE A 145 27.85 -14.16 -27.95
N PHE A 146 26.59 -13.75 -28.12
CA PHE A 146 26.05 -12.53 -27.52
C PHE A 146 25.75 -12.65 -26.01
N ARG A 147 25.72 -13.87 -25.45
CA ARG A 147 25.56 -14.06 -24.00
C ARG A 147 26.87 -13.90 -23.23
N GLU A 148 28.01 -14.11 -23.88
CA GLU A 148 29.31 -14.21 -23.21
C GLU A 148 30.16 -12.93 -23.31
N GLN A 149 29.82 -11.98 -24.18
CA GLN A 149 30.56 -10.74 -24.39
C GLN A 149 29.73 -9.49 -24.02
N PRO A 150 30.27 -8.54 -23.24
CA PRO A 150 29.57 -7.30 -22.88
C PRO A 150 29.74 -6.26 -23.99
N PHE A 151 28.75 -6.13 -24.87
CA PHE A 151 28.67 -5.03 -25.84
C PHE A 151 27.82 -3.89 -25.29
N SER A 152 28.25 -2.64 -25.48
CA SER A 152 27.46 -1.45 -25.14
C SER A 152 26.50 -1.03 -26.27
N GLU A 153 26.92 -1.11 -27.54
CA GLU A 153 26.12 -0.78 -28.74
C GLU A 153 26.59 -1.59 -29.98
N ILE A 154 25.71 -1.85 -30.97
CA ILE A 154 26.04 -2.53 -32.24
C ILE A 154 25.42 -1.76 -33.43
N ASP A 155 26.22 -1.50 -34.46
CA ASP A 155 25.77 -0.89 -35.72
C ASP A 155 25.52 -1.99 -36.76
N VAL A 156 24.36 -1.98 -37.43
CA VAL A 156 24.01 -2.98 -38.46
C VAL A 156 23.80 -2.29 -39.80
N LEU A 157 24.38 -2.88 -40.84
CA LEU A 157 24.26 -2.44 -42.24
C LEU A 157 23.17 -3.26 -42.94
N ALA A 158 22.07 -2.59 -43.29
CA ALA A 158 20.97 -3.15 -44.07
C ALA A 158 20.84 -2.38 -45.40
N GLY A 159 21.49 -2.86 -46.46
CA GLY A 159 21.58 -2.14 -47.73
C GLY A 159 22.38 -0.83 -47.62
N ASN A 160 21.86 0.28 -48.14
CA ASN A 160 22.54 1.60 -48.14
C ASN A 160 22.31 2.43 -46.86
N PHE A 161 21.75 1.86 -45.79
CA PHE A 161 21.44 2.57 -44.55
C PHE A 161 22.21 1.98 -43.36
N VAL A 162 22.70 2.87 -42.48
CA VAL A 162 23.34 2.54 -41.19
C VAL A 162 22.39 2.93 -40.06
N GLY A 163 22.06 1.98 -39.20
CA GLY A 163 21.24 2.23 -38.00
C GLY A 163 21.85 1.58 -36.74
N ARG A 164 21.75 2.28 -35.60
CA ARG A 164 22.16 1.79 -34.28
C ARG A 164 21.09 0.87 -33.69
N TYR A 165 21.48 -0.33 -33.25
CA TYR A 165 20.59 -1.26 -32.57
C TYR A 165 21.10 -1.60 -31.17
N SER A 166 20.18 -1.68 -30.20
CA SER A 166 20.38 -2.47 -28.98
C SER A 166 19.88 -3.88 -29.26
N LEU A 167 20.74 -4.89 -29.13
CA LEU A 167 20.42 -6.30 -29.41
C LEU A 167 19.24 -6.82 -28.56
N ARG A 168 18.98 -6.18 -27.41
CA ARG A 168 17.83 -6.46 -26.52
C ARG A 168 16.49 -6.08 -27.14
N MET A 169 16.45 -5.11 -28.07
CA MET A 169 15.23 -4.63 -28.72
C MET A 169 14.71 -5.57 -29.83
N LYS A 170 15.60 -6.25 -30.57
CA LYS A 170 15.19 -7.06 -31.75
C LYS A 170 14.72 -8.47 -31.35
N LEU A 171 15.29 -9.07 -30.30
CA LEU A 171 14.85 -10.37 -29.78
C LEU A 171 13.47 -10.34 -29.12
N ASN A 172 12.96 -9.15 -28.76
CA ASN A 172 11.65 -8.95 -28.14
C ASN A 172 10.56 -8.49 -29.13
N GLY A 173 10.82 -8.52 -30.44
CA GLY A 173 9.78 -8.34 -31.47
C GLY A 173 9.32 -6.89 -31.72
N TYR A 174 10.12 -5.88 -31.41
CA TYR A 174 9.81 -4.48 -31.76
C TYR A 174 10.65 -4.00 -32.95
N ALA A 175 10.00 -3.57 -34.03
CA ALA A 175 10.61 -2.71 -35.04
C ALA A 175 9.93 -1.35 -34.97
N SER A 176 10.67 -0.29 -34.61
CA SER A 176 10.27 1.08 -34.89
C SER A 176 11.29 1.68 -35.84
N LEU A 177 10.85 2.04 -37.06
CA LEU A 177 11.65 2.79 -38.02
C LEU A 177 11.87 4.20 -37.45
N LEU A 178 13.11 4.55 -37.10
CA LEU A 178 13.50 5.95 -36.95
C LEU A 178 13.83 6.49 -38.34
N SER A 179 12.90 7.25 -38.93
CA SER A 179 13.25 8.18 -39.99
C SER A 179 14.17 9.24 -39.37
N ILE A 180 15.40 9.35 -39.88
CA ILE A 180 16.23 10.53 -39.67
C ILE A 180 15.61 11.61 -40.57
N ALA A 181 14.54 12.23 -40.11
CA ALA A 181 14.07 13.50 -40.61
C ALA A 181 14.68 14.59 -39.75
N ASP A 182 15.21 15.61 -40.43
CA ASP A 182 15.95 16.75 -39.90
C ASP A 182 15.46 17.25 -38.55
N GLU A 183 16.43 17.46 -37.65
CA GLU A 183 16.26 18.18 -36.40
C GLU A 183 15.78 19.61 -36.69
N SER A 184 14.47 19.82 -36.68
CA SER A 184 13.90 21.16 -36.54
C SER A 184 12.73 21.15 -35.56
N SER A 185 12.97 21.90 -34.48
CA SER A 185 12.05 22.52 -33.52
C SER A 185 11.13 21.63 -32.68
N ASP A 186 11.41 21.67 -31.37
CA ASP A 186 10.48 21.77 -30.26
C ASP A 186 9.39 20.70 -30.12
N GLU A 187 9.76 19.56 -29.52
CA GLU A 187 8.90 18.71 -28.68
C GLU A 187 9.76 17.58 -28.05
N LYS A 188 10.73 17.95 -27.18
CA LYS A 188 11.53 16.99 -26.39
C LYS A 188 10.98 16.74 -24.99
N GLU A 189 9.96 17.47 -24.55
CA GLU A 189 9.25 17.18 -23.30
C GLU A 189 8.14 16.15 -23.57
N ASP A 190 8.36 14.90 -23.17
CA ASP A 190 7.39 13.83 -22.77
C ASP A 190 7.72 12.39 -23.22
N ARG A 191 8.88 12.13 -23.85
CA ARG A 191 9.20 10.74 -24.26
C ARG A 191 9.65 9.81 -23.11
N GLN A 192 10.19 10.35 -22.02
CA GLN A 192 10.66 9.54 -20.87
C GLN A 192 9.53 8.84 -20.07
N PRO A 193 8.38 9.49 -19.77
CA PRO A 193 7.24 8.84 -19.11
C PRO A 193 6.69 7.64 -19.91
N ILE A 194 6.60 7.76 -21.23
CA ILE A 194 6.07 6.72 -22.11
C ILE A 194 6.98 5.50 -22.12
N ALA A 195 8.30 5.69 -22.24
CA ALA A 195 9.25 4.58 -22.24
C ALA A 195 9.24 3.81 -20.91
N LYS A 196 9.12 4.52 -19.76
CA LYS A 196 8.98 3.87 -18.44
C LYS A 196 7.65 3.15 -18.27
N PHE A 197 6.54 3.73 -18.71
CA PHE A 197 5.22 3.08 -18.70
C PHE A 197 5.28 1.80 -19.53
N LEU A 198 5.75 1.87 -20.78
CA LEU A 198 5.80 0.73 -21.70
C LEU A 198 6.67 -0.43 -21.19
N HIS A 199 7.69 -0.17 -20.36
CA HIS A 199 8.59 -1.19 -19.81
C HIS A 199 7.89 -2.19 -18.87
N GLY A 200 6.69 -1.89 -18.39
CA GLY A 200 5.83 -2.80 -17.61
C GLY A 200 4.70 -3.47 -18.39
N TYR A 201 4.51 -3.11 -19.67
CA TYR A 201 3.40 -3.57 -20.51
C TYR A 201 3.86 -4.23 -21.82
N GLU A 202 5.12 -4.61 -21.91
CA GLU A 202 5.70 -5.24 -23.08
C GLU A 202 4.95 -6.55 -23.41
N GLY A 203 4.34 -6.63 -24.60
CA GLY A 203 3.53 -7.78 -25.05
C GLY A 203 2.04 -7.76 -24.68
N LEU A 204 1.58 -6.76 -23.91
CA LEU A 204 0.18 -6.66 -23.46
C LEU A 204 -0.75 -5.87 -24.39
N PHE A 205 -0.20 -4.99 -25.22
CA PHE A 205 -0.98 -4.11 -26.10
C PHE A 205 -0.46 -4.17 -27.55
N PRO A 206 -1.33 -4.25 -28.56
CA PRO A 206 -0.97 -3.83 -29.91
C PRO A 206 -0.86 -2.29 -29.90
N ILE A 207 0.34 -1.77 -29.65
CA ILE A 207 0.60 -0.33 -29.55
C ILE A 207 0.65 0.23 -30.98
N ASN A 208 -0.42 0.89 -31.41
CA ASN A 208 -0.36 1.81 -32.54
C ASN A 208 -0.35 3.25 -32.03
N ASP A 209 0.13 4.20 -32.84
CA ASP A 209 0.23 5.62 -32.44
C ASP A 209 -1.09 6.20 -31.96
N LEU A 210 -2.20 5.75 -32.55
CA LEU A 210 -3.55 6.18 -32.18
C LEU A 210 -3.87 5.78 -30.73
N GLY A 211 -3.56 4.55 -30.33
CA GLY A 211 -3.78 4.07 -28.97
C GLY A 211 -2.93 4.80 -27.94
N THR A 212 -1.67 5.10 -28.27
CA THR A 212 -0.79 5.89 -27.40
C THR A 212 -1.35 7.31 -27.19
N ARG A 213 -1.78 7.99 -28.26
CA ARG A 213 -2.40 9.32 -28.15
C ARG A 213 -3.72 9.29 -27.38
N CYS A 214 -4.49 8.21 -27.52
CA CYS A 214 -5.72 8.01 -26.77
C CYS A 214 -5.43 7.88 -25.28
N TRP A 215 -4.44 7.05 -24.92
CA TRP A 215 -4.02 6.90 -23.54
C TRP A 215 -3.49 8.21 -22.95
N GLN A 216 -2.64 8.93 -23.67
CA GLN A 216 -2.08 10.21 -23.21
C GLN A 216 -3.16 11.24 -22.89
N ARG A 217 -4.18 11.36 -23.75
CA ARG A 217 -5.29 12.30 -23.53
C ARG A 217 -6.11 11.94 -22.29
N ASN A 218 -6.44 10.65 -22.10
CA ASN A 218 -7.12 10.20 -20.89
C ASN A 218 -6.27 10.44 -19.63
N ALA A 219 -4.98 10.10 -19.68
CA ALA A 219 -4.05 10.26 -18.57
C ALA A 219 -3.88 11.74 -18.20
N GLN A 220 -3.72 12.62 -19.19
CA GLN A 220 -3.62 14.07 -18.99
C GLN A 220 -4.92 14.64 -18.41
N ALA A 221 -6.07 14.26 -18.97
CA ALA A 221 -7.37 14.67 -18.45
C ALA A 221 -7.54 14.27 -16.99
N LEU A 222 -7.18 13.04 -16.62
CA LEU A 222 -7.28 12.59 -15.24
C LEU A 222 -6.29 13.31 -14.31
N ARG A 223 -5.05 13.56 -14.73
CA ARG A 223 -4.08 14.31 -13.91
C ARG A 223 -4.57 15.72 -13.56
N LEU A 224 -5.25 16.38 -14.50
CA LEU A 224 -5.81 17.71 -14.29
C LEU A 224 -7.03 17.71 -13.37
N HIS A 225 -7.82 16.62 -13.36
CA HIS A 225 -9.04 16.52 -12.56
C HIS A 225 -8.81 15.86 -11.18
N ASP A 226 -8.03 14.79 -11.11
CA ASP A 226 -7.77 13.99 -9.92
C ASP A 226 -6.35 13.39 -10.00
N GLU A 227 -5.38 14.15 -9.48
CA GLU A 227 -3.96 13.76 -9.45
C GLU A 227 -3.74 12.43 -8.71
N GLY A 228 -4.50 12.16 -7.64
CA GLY A 228 -4.38 10.94 -6.85
C GLY A 228 -4.80 9.70 -7.62
N ALA A 229 -5.97 9.74 -8.27
CA ALA A 229 -6.44 8.67 -9.13
C ALA A 229 -5.51 8.47 -10.35
N ALA A 230 -5.04 9.57 -10.95
CA ALA A 230 -4.09 9.52 -12.05
C ALA A 230 -2.78 8.86 -11.64
N ALA A 231 -2.19 9.25 -10.52
CA ALA A 231 -0.94 8.69 -10.03
C ALA A 231 -1.08 7.21 -9.65
N ALA A 232 -2.25 6.78 -9.16
CA ALA A 232 -2.52 5.37 -8.89
C ALA A 232 -2.65 4.53 -10.17
N ILE A 233 -3.40 5.03 -11.17
CA ILE A 233 -3.68 4.29 -12.41
C ILE A 233 -2.47 4.30 -13.34
N ILE A 234 -1.85 5.45 -13.58
CA ILE A 234 -0.79 5.62 -14.58
C ILE A 234 0.50 4.91 -14.16
N ASP A 235 0.89 5.06 -12.90
CA ASP A 235 2.15 4.48 -12.41
C ASP A 235 2.03 2.95 -12.21
N GLY A 236 0.85 2.37 -12.48
CA GLY A 236 0.63 0.93 -12.50
C GLY A 236 0.87 0.27 -11.14
N MET A 237 0.78 1.03 -10.06
CA MET A 237 0.88 0.46 -8.74
C MET A 237 -0.35 -0.40 -8.46
N PHE A 238 -0.10 -1.52 -7.79
CA PHE A 238 -1.13 -2.48 -7.34
C PHE A 238 -1.61 -3.46 -8.39
N THR A 239 -0.64 -4.06 -9.05
CA THR A 239 -0.86 -5.21 -9.91
C THR A 239 -1.10 -6.42 -9.03
N GLY A 240 -2.36 -6.85 -8.96
CA GLY A 240 -2.61 -8.27 -8.80
C GLY A 240 -1.82 -9.07 -9.84
N VAL A 241 -1.66 -10.38 -9.57
CA VAL A 241 -1.05 -11.43 -10.41
C VAL A 241 -0.90 -10.99 -11.87
N ASP A 242 0.30 -11.01 -12.47
CA ASP A 242 0.56 -10.51 -13.83
C ASP A 242 -0.54 -10.83 -14.86
N LEU A 243 -1.55 -9.96 -14.91
CA LEU A 243 -2.73 -10.18 -15.73
C LEU A 243 -2.40 -9.75 -17.14
N GLN A 244 -2.76 -10.59 -18.11
CA GLN A 244 -2.64 -10.24 -19.53
C GLN A 244 -4.01 -10.10 -20.17
N PHE A 245 -4.18 -9.04 -20.97
CA PHE A 245 -5.46 -8.67 -21.57
C PHE A 245 -5.42 -8.87 -23.09
N LYS A 246 -6.05 -9.93 -23.58
CA LYS A 246 -6.15 -10.23 -25.01
C LYS A 246 -7.56 -10.00 -25.50
N GLN A 247 -7.76 -8.99 -26.36
CA GLN A 247 -9.04 -8.81 -27.04
C GLN A 247 -9.27 -9.98 -28.00
N LYS A 248 -10.33 -10.76 -27.78
CA LYS A 248 -10.75 -11.79 -28.75
C LYS A 248 -11.69 -11.22 -29.79
N GLN A 249 -12.64 -10.38 -29.38
CA GLN A 249 -13.66 -9.77 -30.23
C GLN A 249 -14.04 -8.39 -29.65
N LYS A 250 -14.73 -7.53 -30.42
CA LYS A 250 -15.29 -6.28 -29.89
C LYS A 250 -16.17 -6.59 -28.66
N GLY A 251 -15.94 -5.90 -27.53
CA GLY A 251 -16.65 -6.13 -26.27
C GLY A 251 -16.28 -7.40 -25.50
N ARG A 252 -15.20 -8.09 -25.89
CA ARG A 252 -14.72 -9.31 -25.23
C ARG A 252 -13.21 -9.30 -25.04
N ILE A 253 -12.78 -9.25 -23.79
CA ILE A 253 -11.38 -9.30 -23.37
C ILE A 253 -11.16 -10.62 -22.63
N VAL A 254 -10.13 -11.37 -23.01
CA VAL A 254 -9.65 -12.52 -22.24
C VAL A 254 -8.54 -12.05 -21.33
N VAL A 255 -8.69 -12.35 -20.05
CA VAL A 255 -7.74 -12.09 -18.99
C VAL A 255 -7.04 -13.39 -18.66
N THR A 256 -5.74 -13.47 -18.93
CA THR A 256 -4.88 -14.59 -18.53
C THR A 256 -4.02 -14.17 -17.33
N GLY A 257 -3.40 -15.12 -16.63
CA GLY A 257 -2.55 -14.85 -15.46
C GLY A 257 -3.15 -15.29 -14.12
N LYS A 258 -4.45 -15.56 -14.04
CA LYS A 258 -5.05 -16.32 -12.91
C LYS A 258 -5.02 -17.82 -13.18
N LYS A 259 -5.36 -18.65 -12.18
CA LYS A 259 -5.45 -20.12 -12.32
C LYS A 259 -6.30 -20.56 -13.54
N ASN A 260 -7.26 -19.74 -13.96
CA ASN A 260 -8.08 -19.93 -15.15
C ASN A 260 -8.19 -18.62 -15.93
N ASP A 261 -8.22 -18.70 -17.25
CA ASP A 261 -8.56 -17.56 -18.11
C ASP A 261 -9.98 -17.07 -17.83
N VAL A 262 -10.15 -15.75 -17.68
CA VAL A 262 -11.44 -15.11 -17.43
C VAL A 262 -11.83 -14.29 -18.66
N MET A 263 -13.04 -14.47 -19.17
CA MET A 263 -13.56 -13.66 -20.26
C MET A 263 -14.40 -12.50 -19.70
N LEU A 264 -13.91 -11.28 -19.88
CA LEU A 264 -14.66 -10.06 -19.59
C LEU A 264 -15.57 -9.75 -20.77
N SER A 265 -16.87 -9.57 -20.49
CA SER A 265 -17.81 -9.09 -21.48
C SER A 265 -18.93 -8.30 -20.82
N ASP A 266 -19.22 -7.14 -21.38
CA ASP A 266 -20.36 -6.32 -20.97
C ASP A 266 -21.67 -6.74 -21.66
N ALA A 267 -21.61 -7.72 -22.58
CA ALA A 267 -22.72 -8.16 -23.43
C ALA A 267 -23.90 -8.77 -22.68
N ASN A 268 -23.71 -9.16 -21.41
CA ASN A 268 -24.77 -9.76 -20.59
C ASN A 268 -25.61 -8.73 -19.83
N GLN A 269 -25.19 -7.46 -19.75
CA GLN A 269 -26.05 -6.40 -19.25
C GLN A 269 -27.01 -5.94 -20.36
N ARG A 270 -28.13 -6.63 -20.51
CA ARG A 270 -29.28 -6.10 -21.26
C ARG A 270 -29.96 -5.04 -20.41
N LEU A 271 -29.49 -3.80 -20.52
CA LEU A 271 -30.29 -2.66 -20.14
C LEU A 271 -31.20 -2.38 -21.34
N ASP A 272 -32.44 -2.91 -21.31
CA ASP A 272 -33.43 -2.70 -22.36
C ASP A 272 -33.69 -1.19 -22.58
N GLN A 273 -33.42 -0.36 -21.56
CA GLN A 273 -33.21 1.09 -21.63
C GLN A 273 -32.04 1.48 -20.71
N LEU A 274 -31.10 2.29 -21.22
CA LEU A 274 -30.05 2.87 -20.39
C LEU A 274 -30.66 3.97 -19.50
N PRO A 275 -30.28 4.06 -18.22
CA PRO A 275 -30.66 5.20 -17.38
C PRO A 275 -30.16 6.49 -18.04
N SER A 276 -30.88 7.60 -17.88
CA SER A 276 -30.44 8.93 -18.32
C SER A 276 -30.64 9.92 -17.18
N ASP A 277 -29.73 10.89 -17.08
CA ASP A 277 -29.72 11.89 -16.01
C ASP A 277 -29.63 11.24 -14.62
N GLU A 278 -28.75 10.23 -14.52
CA GLU A 278 -28.45 9.48 -13.30
C GLU A 278 -26.94 9.48 -12.99
N THR A 279 -26.61 9.24 -11.72
CA THR A 279 -25.24 8.87 -11.31
C THR A 279 -25.12 7.34 -11.32
N VAL A 280 -24.37 6.79 -12.27
CA VAL A 280 -24.16 5.36 -12.44
C VAL A 280 -22.82 4.94 -11.82
N ILE A 281 -22.88 4.11 -10.78
CA ILE A 281 -21.72 3.51 -10.12
C ILE A 281 -21.47 2.13 -10.75
N LEU A 282 -20.32 1.96 -11.40
CA LEU A 282 -19.92 0.72 -12.03
C LEU A 282 -18.95 -0.05 -11.14
N PHE A 283 -19.36 -1.24 -10.70
CA PHE A 283 -18.50 -2.20 -10.03
C PHE A 283 -17.79 -3.03 -11.09
N GLY A 284 -16.53 -2.66 -11.34
CA GLY A 284 -15.69 -3.07 -12.46
C GLY A 284 -15.86 -2.17 -13.67
N VAL A 285 -14.82 -2.08 -14.50
CA VAL A 285 -14.86 -1.39 -15.82
C VAL A 285 -15.23 -2.32 -16.99
N GLY A 286 -15.09 -3.64 -16.82
CA GLY A 286 -15.46 -4.64 -17.82
C GLY A 286 -14.61 -4.56 -19.10
N ALA A 287 -15.27 -4.59 -20.26
CA ALA A 287 -14.61 -4.40 -21.56
C ALA A 287 -14.65 -2.95 -22.05
N GLY A 288 -15.15 -2.02 -21.22
CA GLY A 288 -15.30 -0.59 -21.52
C GLY A 288 -16.53 -0.24 -22.37
N GLU A 289 -17.24 -1.21 -22.94
CA GLU A 289 -18.39 -0.91 -23.81
C GLU A 289 -19.56 -0.30 -23.05
N LEU A 290 -19.80 -0.77 -21.81
CA LEU A 290 -20.86 -0.21 -20.98
C LEU A 290 -20.56 1.25 -20.60
N VAL A 291 -19.31 1.55 -20.23
CA VAL A 291 -18.85 2.91 -19.91
C VAL A 291 -19.06 3.82 -21.12
N ASP A 292 -18.59 3.39 -22.29
CA ASP A 292 -18.67 4.16 -23.53
C ASP A 292 -20.12 4.44 -23.95
N LYS A 293 -21.00 3.44 -23.85
CA LYS A 293 -22.44 3.62 -24.11
C LYS A 293 -23.10 4.58 -23.14
N LEU A 294 -22.87 4.43 -21.83
CA LEU A 294 -23.43 5.32 -20.82
C LEU A 294 -22.99 6.77 -21.07
N LEU A 295 -21.73 7.02 -21.40
CA LEU A 295 -21.23 8.37 -21.61
C LEU A 295 -21.70 9.00 -22.94
N ARG A 296 -21.75 8.21 -24.02
CA ARG A 296 -22.13 8.69 -25.37
C ARG A 296 -23.63 8.81 -25.61
N GLU A 297 -24.40 7.85 -25.12
CA GLU A 297 -25.82 7.72 -25.46
C GLU A 297 -26.74 8.37 -24.41
N THR A 298 -26.19 8.79 -23.27
CA THR A 298 -26.95 9.35 -22.16
C THR A 298 -26.24 10.57 -21.57
N ASN A 299 -26.92 11.29 -20.68
CA ASN A 299 -26.35 12.40 -19.92
C ASN A 299 -25.88 11.98 -18.50
N ASN A 300 -25.57 10.70 -18.29
CA ASN A 300 -25.18 10.22 -16.97
C ASN A 300 -23.83 10.73 -16.50
N GLU A 301 -23.66 10.77 -15.18
CA GLU A 301 -22.37 10.74 -14.52
C GLU A 301 -21.99 9.28 -14.25
N VAL A 302 -20.76 8.88 -14.54
CA VAL A 302 -20.26 7.52 -14.40
C VAL A 302 -19.09 7.49 -13.42
N VAL A 303 -19.21 6.67 -12.38
CA VAL A 303 -18.14 6.42 -11.41
C VAL A 303 -17.70 4.98 -11.52
N VAL A 304 -16.44 4.77 -11.92
CA VAL A 304 -15.84 3.44 -12.09
C VAL A 304 -15.06 3.06 -10.84
N VAL A 305 -15.44 1.94 -10.24
CA VAL A 305 -14.73 1.28 -9.16
C VAL A 305 -14.03 0.06 -9.74
N GLU A 306 -12.71 0.13 -9.95
CA GLU A 306 -11.95 -0.95 -10.60
C GLU A 306 -10.59 -1.13 -9.90
N PRO A 307 -10.36 -2.26 -9.21
CA PRO A 307 -9.07 -2.57 -8.58
C PRO A 307 -7.93 -2.79 -9.57
N GLU A 308 -8.21 -3.11 -10.83
CA GLU A 308 -7.18 -3.43 -11.83
C GLU A 308 -6.80 -2.21 -12.68
N ALA A 309 -5.78 -1.46 -12.24
CA ALA A 309 -5.25 -0.31 -12.96
C ALA A 309 -4.74 -0.66 -14.37
N LYS A 310 -4.17 -1.86 -14.58
CA LYS A 310 -3.70 -2.29 -15.91
C LYS A 310 -4.86 -2.41 -16.90
N LEU A 311 -6.05 -2.82 -16.43
CA LEU A 311 -7.26 -2.91 -17.26
C LEU A 311 -7.77 -1.52 -17.65
N ILE A 312 -7.72 -0.53 -16.74
CA ILE A 312 -8.09 0.85 -17.08
C ILE A 312 -7.14 1.41 -18.14
N ASN A 313 -5.83 1.26 -17.95
CA ASN A 313 -4.83 1.67 -18.93
C ASN A 313 -5.04 0.98 -20.30
N TYR A 314 -5.37 -0.31 -20.30
CA TYR A 314 -5.74 -1.05 -21.51
C TYR A 314 -6.90 -0.41 -22.26
N LEU A 315 -7.93 -0.01 -21.53
CA LEU A 315 -9.13 0.58 -22.11
C LEU A 315 -8.89 2.02 -22.59
N TRP A 316 -8.06 2.80 -21.92
CA TRP A 316 -7.67 4.15 -22.35
C TRP A 316 -6.90 4.17 -23.69
N MET A 317 -6.28 3.06 -24.08
CA MET A 317 -5.68 2.94 -25.42
C MET A 317 -6.73 2.71 -26.52
N ARG A 318 -7.97 2.38 -26.15
CA ARG A 318 -9.05 2.01 -27.09
C ARG A 318 -10.18 3.02 -27.12
N TYR A 319 -10.47 3.61 -25.97
CA TYR A 319 -11.55 4.55 -25.77
C TYR A 319 -10.98 5.90 -25.34
N ASP A 320 -11.34 6.93 -26.10
CA ASP A 320 -11.02 8.30 -25.75
C ASP A 320 -12.14 8.85 -24.86
N TRP A 321 -11.89 8.81 -23.55
CA TRP A 321 -12.82 9.32 -22.54
C TRP A 321 -12.35 10.64 -21.93
N SER A 322 -11.29 11.25 -22.48
CA SER A 322 -10.66 12.47 -21.96
C SER A 322 -11.67 13.59 -21.71
N ALA A 323 -12.51 13.90 -22.69
CA ALA A 323 -13.56 14.93 -22.57
C ALA A 323 -14.59 14.64 -21.46
N TYR A 324 -14.88 13.36 -21.17
CA TYR A 324 -15.80 12.98 -20.10
C TYR A 324 -15.14 13.08 -18.72
N VAL A 325 -13.83 12.80 -18.65
CA VAL A 325 -13.03 13.03 -17.43
C VAL A 325 -12.93 14.52 -17.17
N GLU A 326 -12.57 15.34 -18.16
CA GLU A 326 -12.45 16.80 -18.02
C GLU A 326 -13.76 17.48 -17.59
N SER A 327 -14.89 17.00 -18.10
CA SER A 327 -16.22 17.50 -17.69
C SER A 327 -16.69 16.96 -16.33
N GLY A 328 -15.95 16.06 -15.70
CA GLY A 328 -16.30 15.40 -14.44
C GLY A 328 -17.42 14.36 -14.55
N ARG A 329 -17.88 14.06 -15.78
CA ARG A 329 -18.88 13.03 -16.10
C ARG A 329 -18.33 11.61 -15.95
N LEU A 330 -17.01 11.42 -16.00
CA LEU A 330 -16.35 10.14 -15.72
C LEU A 330 -15.34 10.30 -14.58
N ARG A 331 -15.49 9.49 -13.54
CA ARG A 331 -14.57 9.46 -12.39
C ARG A 331 -14.08 8.05 -12.12
N TYR A 332 -12.87 7.93 -11.60
CA TYR A 332 -12.25 6.67 -11.21
C TYR A 332 -11.92 6.68 -9.72
N LEU A 333 -12.04 5.53 -9.07
CA LEU A 333 -11.59 5.37 -7.68
C LEU A 333 -10.30 4.55 -7.61
N SER A 334 -9.30 5.08 -6.90
CA SER A 334 -8.05 4.40 -6.57
C SER A 334 -8.30 3.30 -5.52
N ILE A 335 -7.72 2.11 -5.73
CA ILE A 335 -7.90 0.95 -4.87
C ILE A 335 -6.56 0.23 -4.71
N ALA A 336 -6.06 0.15 -3.49
CA ALA A 336 -4.92 -0.69 -3.12
C ALA A 336 -5.42 -2.07 -2.70
N ASN A 337 -4.94 -3.14 -3.34
CA ASN A 337 -5.51 -4.49 -3.18
C ASN A 337 -4.47 -5.63 -3.00
N ASP A 338 -3.18 -5.32 -2.92
CA ASP A 338 -2.08 -6.30 -2.90
C ASP A 338 -1.87 -6.95 -1.53
N HIS A 339 -2.49 -6.36 -0.51
CA HIS A 339 -2.42 -6.84 0.86
C HIS A 339 -3.78 -6.67 1.53
N ALA A 340 -4.19 -7.64 2.36
CA ALA A 340 -5.51 -7.68 2.99
C ALA A 340 -5.82 -6.40 3.80
N ILE A 341 -4.81 -5.84 4.47
CA ILE A 341 -4.96 -4.58 5.22
C ILE A 341 -5.18 -3.38 4.29
N LEU A 342 -4.42 -3.30 3.19
CA LEU A 342 -4.59 -2.22 2.21
C LEU A 342 -5.98 -2.30 1.56
N GLN A 343 -6.41 -3.51 1.22
CA GLN A 343 -7.75 -3.79 0.71
C GLN A 343 -8.84 -3.32 1.68
N SER A 344 -8.71 -3.65 2.97
CA SER A 344 -9.67 -3.24 4.00
C SER A 344 -9.77 -1.71 4.12
N ILE A 345 -8.64 -1.00 4.03
CA ILE A 345 -8.61 0.47 4.04
C ILE A 345 -9.28 1.02 2.77
N SER A 346 -8.98 0.43 1.61
CA SER A 346 -9.60 0.81 0.33
C SER A 346 -11.12 0.63 0.36
N ILE A 347 -11.64 -0.46 0.94
CA ILE A 347 -13.10 -0.68 1.10
C ILE A 347 -13.71 0.44 1.95
N SER A 348 -13.04 0.87 3.03
CA SER A 348 -13.51 1.94 3.91
C SER A 348 -13.61 3.27 3.15
N GLN A 349 -12.54 3.62 2.43
CA GLN A 349 -12.42 4.87 1.68
C GLN A 349 -13.43 4.93 0.53
N VAL A 350 -13.50 3.87 -0.28
CA VAL A 350 -14.45 3.77 -1.40
C VAL A 350 -15.89 3.78 -0.89
N SER A 351 -16.20 3.03 0.18
CA SER A 351 -17.53 3.05 0.80
C SER A 351 -17.93 4.47 1.19
N ARG A 352 -17.07 5.18 1.93
CA ARG A 352 -17.38 6.53 2.40
C ARG A 352 -17.56 7.51 1.24
N PHE A 353 -16.71 7.42 0.23
CA PHE A 353 -16.82 8.24 -0.98
C PHE A 353 -18.17 8.02 -1.67
N LEU A 354 -18.52 6.77 -1.95
CA LEU A 354 -19.78 6.43 -2.64
C LEU A 354 -21.00 6.82 -1.82
N GLN A 355 -20.99 6.64 -0.50
CA GLN A 355 -22.05 7.10 0.38
C GLN A 355 -22.25 8.63 0.31
N THR A 356 -21.14 9.38 0.34
CA THR A 356 -21.16 10.85 0.21
C THR A 356 -21.70 11.28 -1.15
N LEU A 357 -21.31 10.58 -2.22
CA LEU A 357 -21.82 10.79 -3.57
C LEU A 357 -23.34 10.57 -3.63
N MET A 358 -23.82 9.46 -3.09
CA MET A 358 -25.26 9.12 -3.04
C MET A 358 -26.08 10.06 -2.12
N GLU A 359 -25.42 10.74 -1.18
CA GLU A 359 -26.04 11.75 -0.33
C GLU A 359 -26.20 13.10 -1.03
N ARG A 360 -25.21 13.49 -1.83
CA ARG A 360 -25.15 14.79 -2.49
C ARG A 360 -25.71 14.79 -3.90
N SER A 361 -25.79 13.62 -4.56
CA SER A 361 -26.28 13.55 -5.92
C SER A 361 -27.71 14.06 -5.97
N THR A 362 -27.94 15.01 -6.87
CA THR A 362 -29.28 15.50 -7.23
C THR A 362 -30.03 14.48 -8.08
N PHE A 363 -29.30 13.55 -8.68
CA PHE A 363 -29.82 12.52 -9.56
C PHE A 363 -30.04 11.21 -8.80
N ALA A 364 -30.89 10.34 -9.36
CA ALA A 364 -30.97 8.98 -8.86
C ALA A 364 -29.59 8.30 -9.04
N SER A 365 -29.19 7.52 -8.05
CA SER A 365 -27.94 6.74 -8.11
C SER A 365 -28.25 5.28 -8.36
N GLN A 366 -27.60 4.67 -9.35
CA GLN A 366 -27.72 3.24 -9.67
C GLN A 366 -26.36 2.55 -9.57
N VAL A 367 -26.34 1.33 -9.01
CA VAL A 367 -25.15 0.48 -8.97
C VAL A 367 -25.31 -0.64 -10.00
N LEU A 368 -24.33 -0.81 -10.88
CA LEU A 368 -24.30 -1.86 -11.90
C LEU A 368 -23.01 -2.68 -11.80
N ARG A 369 -23.09 -3.99 -12.10
CA ARG A 369 -21.95 -4.93 -12.08
C ARG A 369 -21.43 -5.20 -13.49
N SER A 370 -20.28 -4.69 -13.88
CA SER A 370 -19.76 -4.87 -15.24
C SER A 370 -19.00 -6.20 -15.43
N GLY A 371 -18.46 -6.43 -16.62
CA GLY A 371 -17.76 -7.67 -16.97
C GLY A 371 -16.56 -8.03 -16.08
N SER A 372 -15.92 -7.06 -15.39
CA SER A 372 -14.76 -7.31 -14.51
C SER A 372 -15.12 -7.50 -13.04
N TYR A 373 -16.41 -7.45 -12.68
CA TYR A 373 -16.88 -7.73 -11.32
C TYR A 373 -16.32 -9.06 -10.77
N HIS A 374 -16.29 -10.10 -11.61
CA HIS A 374 -15.86 -11.44 -11.21
C HIS A 374 -14.36 -11.55 -10.91
N LEU A 375 -13.55 -10.56 -11.31
CA LEU A 375 -12.12 -10.57 -10.97
C LEU A 375 -11.90 -10.31 -9.47
N TYR A 376 -12.81 -9.59 -8.81
CA TYR A 376 -12.70 -9.17 -7.41
C TYR A 376 -14.03 -9.27 -6.67
N SER A 377 -14.71 -10.41 -6.80
CA SER A 377 -16.07 -10.60 -6.27
C SER A 377 -16.20 -10.33 -4.77
N GLU A 378 -15.22 -10.73 -3.95
CA GLU A 378 -15.24 -10.53 -2.51
C GLU A 378 -15.17 -9.03 -2.12
N PHE A 379 -14.33 -8.27 -2.84
CA PHE A 379 -14.21 -6.82 -2.66
C PHE A 379 -15.53 -6.12 -2.99
N TYR A 380 -16.10 -6.41 -4.16
CA TYR A 380 -17.35 -5.78 -4.57
C TYR A 380 -18.54 -6.21 -3.70
N GLN A 381 -18.62 -7.48 -3.28
CA GLN A 381 -19.66 -7.93 -2.34
C GLN A 381 -19.59 -7.16 -1.02
N SER A 382 -18.38 -6.90 -0.52
CA SER A 382 -18.18 -6.11 0.71
C SER A 382 -18.66 -4.65 0.53
N LEU A 383 -18.39 -4.05 -0.64
CA LEU A 383 -18.92 -2.72 -0.99
C LEU A 383 -20.45 -2.73 -1.12
N GLU A 384 -21.05 -3.75 -1.75
CA GLU A 384 -22.51 -3.85 -1.86
C GLU A 384 -23.17 -3.94 -0.49
N VAL A 385 -22.62 -4.74 0.43
CA VAL A 385 -23.10 -4.83 1.81
C VAL A 385 -23.06 -3.45 2.47
N SER A 386 -21.95 -2.73 2.30
CA SER A 386 -21.77 -1.37 2.84
C SER A 386 -22.78 -0.36 2.29
N LEU A 387 -23.02 -0.34 0.98
CA LEU A 387 -24.00 0.56 0.36
C LEU A 387 -25.45 0.20 0.71
N ASN A 388 -25.78 -1.10 0.75
CA ASN A 388 -27.11 -1.55 1.15
C ASN A 388 -27.41 -1.21 2.61
N TRP A 389 -26.41 -1.39 3.49
CA TRP A 389 -26.50 -0.97 4.88
C TRP A 389 -26.75 0.53 5.00
N PHE A 390 -25.98 1.35 4.28
CA PHE A 390 -26.17 2.79 4.25
C PHE A 390 -27.58 3.21 3.80
N LEU A 391 -28.09 2.62 2.71
CA LEU A 391 -29.44 2.90 2.20
C LEU A 391 -30.53 2.48 3.20
N ARG A 392 -30.38 1.30 3.81
CA ARG A 392 -31.27 0.81 4.87
C ARG A 392 -31.29 1.79 6.03
N LEU A 393 -30.11 2.20 6.51
CA LEU A 393 -29.98 3.13 7.62
C LEU A 393 -30.56 4.51 7.28
N LYS A 394 -30.36 5.01 6.05
CA LYS A 394 -30.96 6.26 5.56
C LYS A 394 -32.48 6.22 5.61
N LYS A 395 -33.08 5.13 5.16
CA LYS A 395 -34.54 4.93 5.24
C LYS A 395 -35.04 4.94 6.69
N ILE A 396 -34.32 4.26 7.59
CA ILE A 396 -34.68 4.19 9.01
C ILE A 396 -34.49 5.55 9.69
N SER A 397 -33.39 6.25 9.44
CA SER A 397 -33.07 7.53 10.08
C SER A 397 -34.11 8.60 9.76
N ASN A 398 -34.67 8.58 8.54
CA ASN A 398 -35.75 9.48 8.15
C ASN A 398 -37.01 9.31 9.02
N THR A 399 -37.19 8.16 9.67
CA THR A 399 -38.31 7.94 10.60
C THR A 399 -38.11 8.61 11.97
N TRP A 400 -36.92 9.11 12.28
CA TRP A 400 -36.61 9.79 13.54
C TRP A 400 -36.76 11.31 13.46
N VAL A 401 -36.81 11.86 12.24
CA VAL A 401 -36.93 13.30 11.99
C VAL A 401 -38.19 13.84 12.68
N GLY A 402 -38.03 14.92 13.45
CA GLY A 402 -39.12 15.58 14.19
C GLY A 402 -39.58 14.85 15.45
N LYS A 403 -38.98 13.70 15.81
CA LYS A 403 -39.32 12.96 17.04
C LYS A 403 -38.43 13.27 18.24
N GLY A 404 -37.38 14.06 18.05
CA GLY A 404 -36.40 14.35 19.09
C GLY A 404 -36.97 15.21 20.21
N ARG A 405 -36.76 14.77 21.45
CA ARG A 405 -36.98 15.55 22.66
C ARG A 405 -35.63 15.82 23.31
N LEU A 406 -35.37 17.07 23.68
CA LEU A 406 -34.18 17.44 24.44
C LEU A 406 -34.31 16.97 25.89
N VAL A 407 -33.73 15.82 26.21
CA VAL A 407 -33.81 15.17 27.53
C VAL A 407 -32.57 15.47 28.38
N TYR A 408 -31.41 15.45 27.75
CA TYR A 408 -30.11 15.58 28.41
C TYR A 408 -29.39 16.85 27.97
N ASP A 409 -28.51 17.35 28.83
CA ASP A 409 -27.59 18.42 28.46
C ASP A 409 -26.42 17.83 27.67
N VAL A 410 -25.92 16.66 28.10
CA VAL A 410 -24.81 15.98 27.43
C VAL A 410 -24.97 14.45 27.42
N THR A 411 -24.74 13.83 26.26
CA THR A 411 -24.54 12.38 26.16
C THR A 411 -23.09 12.09 25.84
N ILE A 412 -22.44 11.26 26.65
CA ILE A 412 -21.11 10.72 26.36
C ILE A 412 -21.26 9.34 25.71
N VAL A 413 -20.70 9.18 24.51
CA VAL A 413 -20.64 7.92 23.77
C VAL A 413 -19.23 7.37 23.88
N SER A 414 -19.08 6.19 24.51
CA SER A 414 -17.75 5.61 24.74
C SER A 414 -17.81 4.10 24.97
N PRO A 415 -16.80 3.33 24.52
CA PRO A 415 -16.63 1.92 24.90
C PRO A 415 -16.16 1.76 26.35
N ARG A 416 -17.09 1.87 27.31
CA ARG A 416 -16.87 1.69 28.77
C ARG A 416 -15.53 2.25 29.29
N CYS A 417 -15.08 3.36 28.71
CA CYS A 417 -13.75 3.85 28.96
C CYS A 417 -13.73 4.58 30.29
N ALA A 418 -12.83 4.13 31.17
CA ALA A 418 -12.59 4.64 32.51
C ALA A 418 -12.68 6.16 32.65
N ILE A 419 -12.05 6.87 31.73
CA ILE A 419 -11.90 8.33 31.75
C ILE A 419 -13.18 9.06 31.32
N PHE A 420 -13.93 8.51 30.37
CA PHE A 420 -15.19 9.09 29.90
C PHE A 420 -16.33 8.84 30.89
N VAL A 421 -16.25 7.74 31.65
CA VAL A 421 -17.14 7.52 32.81
C VAL A 421 -16.87 8.56 33.88
N ASP A 422 -15.59 8.80 34.23
CA ASP A 422 -15.21 9.84 35.20
C ASP A 422 -15.63 11.25 34.75
N LEU A 423 -15.47 11.58 33.45
CA LEU A 423 -15.98 12.84 32.89
C LEU A 423 -17.49 12.98 33.06
N ALA A 424 -18.27 11.94 32.75
CA ALA A 424 -19.72 11.97 32.92
C ALA A 424 -20.12 12.17 34.39
N GLU A 425 -19.43 11.52 35.32
CA GLU A 425 -19.66 11.69 36.75
C GLU A 425 -19.35 13.13 37.22
N CYS A 426 -18.25 13.72 36.74
CA CYS A 426 -17.90 15.12 37.01
C CYS A 426 -18.95 16.09 36.45
N LEU A 427 -19.39 15.91 35.19
CA LEU A 427 -20.45 16.73 34.58
C LEU A 427 -21.75 16.65 35.38
N HIS A 428 -22.14 15.43 35.79
CA HIS A 428 -23.31 15.22 36.62
C HIS A 428 -23.20 15.90 37.99
N ARG A 429 -22.05 15.79 38.66
CA ARG A 429 -21.78 16.45 39.94
C ARG A 429 -21.85 17.98 39.85
N GLN A 430 -21.48 18.56 38.71
CA GLN A 430 -21.59 20.00 38.46
C GLN A 430 -23.02 20.45 38.10
N GLY A 431 -23.97 19.51 37.94
CA GLY A 431 -25.39 19.81 37.72
C GLY A 431 -25.91 19.52 36.32
N ALA A 432 -25.08 18.99 35.41
CA ALA A 432 -25.51 18.72 34.04
C ALA A 432 -26.36 17.43 34.02
N ARG A 433 -27.44 17.43 33.23
CA ARG A 433 -28.19 16.19 32.97
C ARG A 433 -27.39 15.35 31.98
N THR A 434 -26.61 14.43 32.52
CA THR A 434 -25.66 13.62 31.76
C THR A 434 -26.17 12.20 31.51
N ARG A 435 -25.92 11.66 30.32
CA ARG A 435 -26.13 10.25 29.96
C ARG A 435 -24.82 9.65 29.46
N ILE A 436 -24.55 8.39 29.79
CA ILE A 436 -23.50 7.58 29.16
C ILE A 436 -24.15 6.54 28.26
N LEU A 437 -23.73 6.49 27.00
CA LEU A 437 -24.05 5.43 26.06
C LEU A 437 -22.82 4.57 25.82
N ASN A 438 -22.90 3.31 26.26
CA ASN A 438 -21.82 2.35 26.09
C ASN A 438 -21.90 1.71 24.71
N VAL A 439 -20.84 1.87 23.92
CA VAL A 439 -20.67 1.15 22.66
C VAL A 439 -19.85 -0.12 22.94
N PRO A 440 -20.29 -1.32 22.52
CA PRO A 440 -19.46 -2.52 22.62
C PRO A 440 -18.12 -2.35 21.89
N ASP A 441 -17.03 -2.79 22.51
CA ASP A 441 -15.66 -2.69 22.00
C ASP A 441 -15.11 -4.02 21.47
N ARG A 442 -15.90 -5.10 21.56
CA ARG A 442 -15.52 -6.43 21.09
C ARG A 442 -16.03 -6.69 19.68
N ALA A 443 -15.16 -7.33 18.89
CA ALA A 443 -15.47 -7.96 17.61
C ALA A 443 -16.86 -8.62 17.61
N GLY A 444 -17.71 -8.21 16.67
CA GLY A 444 -19.03 -8.83 16.45
C GLY A 444 -20.12 -8.52 17.49
N GLU A 445 -19.84 -7.75 18.56
CA GLU A 445 -20.88 -7.41 19.54
C GLU A 445 -21.79 -6.26 19.10
N LEU A 446 -21.33 -5.39 18.19
CA LEU A 446 -22.10 -4.28 17.64
C LEU A 446 -22.85 -4.73 16.36
N THR A 447 -24.01 -5.33 16.55
CA THR A 447 -24.89 -5.77 15.46
C THR A 447 -25.67 -4.61 14.84
N GLU A 448 -26.17 -4.78 13.60
CA GLU A 448 -27.00 -3.78 12.91
C GLU A 448 -28.16 -3.26 13.77
N ASP A 449 -28.89 -4.15 14.44
CA ASP A 449 -30.02 -3.77 15.29
C ASP A 449 -29.58 -2.93 16.51
N LYS A 450 -28.43 -3.26 17.12
CA LYS A 450 -27.87 -2.48 18.22
C LYS A 450 -27.42 -1.10 17.74
N ILE A 451 -26.84 -1.00 16.55
CA ILE A 451 -26.49 0.30 15.94
C ILE A 451 -27.75 1.15 15.75
N ILE A 452 -28.81 0.57 15.15
CA ILE A 452 -30.10 1.24 14.95
C ILE A 452 -30.68 1.72 16.29
N GLN A 453 -30.65 0.88 17.32
CA GLN A 453 -31.16 1.23 18.65
C GLN A 453 -30.35 2.38 19.30
N LEU A 454 -29.02 2.35 19.19
CA LEU A 454 -28.15 3.40 19.72
C LEU A 454 -28.39 4.74 19.00
N LEU A 455 -28.45 4.73 17.66
CA LEU A 455 -28.70 5.93 16.87
C LEU A 455 -30.13 6.47 17.09
N ALA A 456 -31.13 5.59 17.20
CA ALA A 456 -32.48 6.00 17.55
C ALA A 456 -32.54 6.65 18.93
N SER A 457 -31.85 6.09 19.93
CA SER A 457 -31.75 6.66 21.29
C SER A 457 -31.08 8.03 21.32
N LEU A 458 -30.08 8.26 20.47
CA LEU A 458 -29.42 9.56 20.32
C LEU A 458 -30.32 10.61 19.66
N ASN A 459 -31.21 10.22 18.76
CA ASN A 459 -32.10 11.13 18.05
C ASN A 459 -33.43 11.39 18.78
N VAL A 460 -34.03 10.36 19.39
CA VAL A 460 -35.33 10.46 20.10
C VAL A 460 -35.15 11.11 21.47
N ASP A 461 -34.22 10.60 22.28
CA ASP A 461 -33.84 11.17 23.57
C ASP A 461 -32.57 12.00 23.39
N ALA A 462 -32.72 13.13 22.71
CA ALA A 462 -31.64 13.99 22.26
C ALA A 462 -30.93 14.70 23.42
N SER A 463 -29.68 15.09 23.16
CA SER A 463 -28.86 15.92 24.05
C SER A 463 -28.55 17.27 23.42
N LYS A 464 -28.21 18.29 24.22
CA LYS A 464 -27.67 19.54 23.66
C LYS A 464 -26.35 19.23 22.95
N LEU A 465 -25.48 18.45 23.60
CA LEU A 465 -24.21 17.98 23.09
C LEU A 465 -24.10 16.44 23.15
N VAL A 466 -23.59 15.82 22.10
CA VAL A 466 -23.14 14.43 22.09
C VAL A 466 -21.62 14.41 21.96
N LEU A 467 -20.96 13.94 23.01
CA LEU A 467 -19.51 13.82 23.09
C LEU A 467 -19.07 12.39 22.79
N TYR A 468 -18.28 12.21 21.74
CA TYR A 468 -17.73 10.91 21.34
C TYR A 468 -16.31 10.74 21.86
N ARG A 469 -15.97 9.56 22.40
CA ARG A 469 -14.56 9.12 22.46
C ARG A 469 -14.12 8.82 21.04
N ASN A 470 -13.14 9.57 20.52
CA ASN A 470 -12.71 9.48 19.13
C ASN A 470 -13.95 9.54 18.21
N ARG A 471 -14.20 8.48 17.43
CA ARG A 471 -15.46 8.23 16.74
C ARG A 471 -15.96 6.83 17.06
N SER A 472 -16.62 6.72 18.20
CA SER A 472 -16.93 5.45 18.87
C SER A 472 -17.78 4.48 18.04
N PHE A 473 -18.56 4.97 17.06
CA PHE A 473 -19.33 4.09 16.17
C PHE A 473 -18.50 3.49 15.02
N ILE A 474 -17.30 4.02 14.80
CA ILE A 474 -16.41 3.70 13.67
C ILE A 474 -15.30 2.74 14.11
N GLU A 475 -15.15 2.52 15.42
CA GLU A 475 -14.31 1.46 16.00
C GLU A 475 -14.89 0.04 15.75
N SER A 476 -15.98 -0.10 14.98
CA SER A 476 -16.47 -1.38 14.48
C SER A 476 -15.42 -2.07 13.60
N GLU A 477 -15.07 -3.31 13.94
CA GLU A 477 -14.18 -4.14 13.10
C GLU A 477 -14.80 -4.47 11.73
N ASN A 478 -16.13 -4.41 11.60
CA ASN A 478 -16.78 -4.58 10.31
C ASN A 478 -16.72 -3.27 9.53
N VAL A 479 -15.70 -3.15 8.70
CA VAL A 479 -15.46 -2.03 7.78
C VAL A 479 -16.66 -1.71 6.90
N ALA A 480 -17.45 -2.71 6.50
CA ALA A 480 -18.62 -2.48 5.67
C ALA A 480 -19.75 -1.73 6.40
N LEU A 481 -19.79 -1.77 7.74
CA LEU A 481 -20.86 -1.14 8.53
C LEU A 481 -20.47 0.22 9.13
N ALA A 482 -19.19 0.57 9.10
CA ALA A 482 -18.62 1.63 9.93
C ALA A 482 -18.87 3.06 9.40
N ALA A 483 -19.11 3.26 8.10
CA ALA A 483 -19.06 4.60 7.52
C ALA A 483 -20.34 5.44 7.77
N GLY A 484 -20.14 6.72 8.13
CA GLY A 484 -21.19 7.75 8.16
C GLY A 484 -22.27 7.61 9.24
N LEU A 485 -22.09 6.75 10.25
CA LEU A 485 -23.11 6.49 11.28
C LEU A 485 -23.47 7.75 12.09
N GLU A 486 -22.46 8.53 12.46
CA GLU A 486 -22.62 9.75 13.27
C GLU A 486 -23.29 10.90 12.50
N ASP A 487 -23.29 10.87 11.16
CA ASP A 487 -23.98 11.88 10.31
C ASP A 487 -25.50 11.83 10.46
N ARG A 488 -26.01 10.78 11.10
CA ARG A 488 -27.44 10.58 11.35
C ARG A 488 -27.93 11.13 12.69
N VAL A 489 -27.05 11.72 13.49
CA VAL A 489 -27.38 12.32 14.79
C VAL A 489 -27.59 13.82 14.62
N THR A 490 -28.77 14.32 15.02
CA THR A 490 -29.13 15.74 14.83
C THR A 490 -28.63 16.68 15.93
N SER A 491 -28.28 16.16 17.11
CA SER A 491 -27.72 16.94 18.21
C SER A 491 -26.39 17.59 17.82
N ALA A 492 -25.92 18.61 18.55
CA ALA A 492 -24.55 19.07 18.39
C ALA A 492 -23.59 17.92 18.75
N GLN A 493 -22.55 17.73 17.95
CA GLN A 493 -21.63 16.61 18.06
C GLN A 493 -20.21 17.11 18.24
N LEU A 494 -19.45 16.44 19.09
CA LEU A 494 -18.05 16.73 19.32
C LEU A 494 -17.29 15.45 19.58
N SER A 495 -16.16 15.27 18.90
CA SER A 495 -15.24 14.16 19.16
C SER A 495 -14.12 14.65 20.06
N TRP A 496 -13.90 13.98 21.19
CA TRP A 496 -12.66 14.11 21.95
C TRP A 496 -11.73 12.97 21.55
N TRP A 497 -10.75 13.29 20.71
CA TRP A 497 -9.70 12.37 20.31
C TRP A 497 -8.85 12.09 21.54
N TRP A 498 -8.97 10.89 22.09
CA TRP A 498 -8.22 10.41 23.24
C TRP A 498 -7.11 9.44 22.84
N ASP A 499 -7.12 9.01 21.57
CA ASP A 499 -6.06 8.25 20.92
C ASP A 499 -5.78 8.90 19.54
N VAL A 500 -4.63 8.58 18.92
CA VAL A 500 -4.34 9.03 17.54
C VAL A 500 -5.53 8.66 16.65
N PRO A 501 -5.97 9.55 15.75
CA PRO A 501 -6.99 9.20 14.77
C PRO A 501 -6.59 7.91 14.04
N ASN A 502 -7.44 6.88 14.10
CA ASN A 502 -7.20 5.68 13.31
C ASN A 502 -7.45 5.97 11.82
N VAL A 503 -7.14 5.03 10.93
CA VAL A 503 -7.35 5.22 9.49
C VAL A 503 -8.80 5.56 9.12
N ALA A 504 -9.77 4.96 9.80
CA ALA A 504 -11.18 5.24 9.56
C ALA A 504 -11.55 6.69 9.94
N SER A 505 -10.90 7.22 10.97
CA SER A 505 -11.00 8.61 11.39
C SER A 505 -10.43 9.57 10.36
N TYR A 506 -9.22 9.27 9.88
CA TYR A 506 -8.59 10.00 8.80
C TYR A 506 -9.48 10.05 7.54
N ILE A 507 -10.04 8.91 7.14
CA ILE A 507 -10.90 8.80 5.95
C ILE A 507 -12.10 9.76 6.02
N ASP A 508 -12.83 9.81 7.13
CA ASP A 508 -14.00 10.70 7.18
C ASP A 508 -13.64 12.16 7.41
N MET A 509 -12.49 12.46 8.04
CA MET A 509 -12.01 13.85 8.13
C MET A 509 -11.79 14.46 6.74
N GLN A 510 -11.46 13.64 5.73
CA GLN A 510 -11.33 14.09 4.35
C GLN A 510 -12.67 14.40 3.66
N ALA A 511 -13.81 13.97 4.21
CA ALA A 511 -15.12 14.28 3.64
C ALA A 511 -15.55 15.72 3.99
N ALA A 512 -15.09 16.69 3.20
CA ALA A 512 -15.16 18.15 3.44
C ALA A 512 -16.52 18.77 3.87
N ALA A 513 -17.67 18.09 3.71
CA ALA A 513 -18.95 18.64 4.21
C ALA A 513 -19.25 18.28 5.67
N HIS A 514 -18.41 17.47 6.32
CA HIS A 514 -18.63 16.97 7.67
C HIS A 514 -17.41 17.19 8.57
N SER A 515 -16.59 18.21 8.30
CA SER A 515 -15.43 18.55 9.13
C SER A 515 -15.90 19.11 10.46
N ARG A 516 -16.33 18.22 11.36
CA ARG A 516 -16.76 18.58 12.71
C ARG A 516 -15.51 19.00 13.46
N PRO A 517 -15.51 20.20 14.09
CA PRO A 517 -14.50 20.55 15.06
C PRO A 517 -14.35 19.40 16.05
N ALA A 518 -13.11 19.10 16.38
CA ALA A 518 -12.80 18.08 17.36
C ALA A 518 -11.93 18.65 18.47
N ILE A 519 -11.83 17.89 19.54
CA ILE A 519 -10.89 18.19 20.61
C ILE A 519 -9.72 17.23 20.45
N GLY A 520 -8.54 17.77 20.17
CA GLY A 520 -7.29 17.04 20.24
C GLY A 520 -6.80 16.99 21.67
N PHE A 521 -6.46 15.80 22.16
CA PHE A 521 -5.72 15.68 23.42
C PHE A 521 -4.23 15.98 23.27
N ALA A 522 -3.70 15.89 22.04
CA ALA A 522 -2.36 16.32 21.67
C ALA A 522 -2.36 17.68 20.98
N GLY A 523 -1.39 18.53 21.31
CA GLY A 523 -1.21 19.83 20.69
C GLY A 523 -0.70 19.69 19.26
N ASP A 524 0.20 18.75 19.00
CA ASP A 524 0.79 18.54 17.67
C ASP A 524 -0.18 17.92 16.65
N MET A 525 -1.28 17.31 17.09
CA MET A 525 -2.32 16.83 16.16
C MET A 525 -3.23 17.94 15.65
N LEU A 526 -3.26 19.12 16.28
CA LEU A 526 -4.25 20.15 15.96
C LEU A 526 -4.23 20.56 14.49
N SER A 527 -3.04 20.62 13.87
CA SER A 527 -2.88 20.94 12.45
C SER A 527 -3.47 19.88 11.52
N SER A 528 -3.64 18.65 12.00
CA SER A 528 -4.24 17.54 11.25
C SER A 528 -5.74 17.39 11.47
N LEU A 529 -6.33 18.14 12.42
CA LEU A 529 -7.75 18.10 12.72
C LEU A 529 -8.54 19.15 11.91
N PRO A 530 -9.86 18.96 11.73
CA PRO A 530 -10.75 19.94 11.11
C PRO A 530 -10.60 21.37 11.65
N GLU A 531 -10.88 22.36 10.80
CA GLU A 531 -10.94 23.76 11.23
C GLU A 531 -11.90 23.96 12.41
N GLY A 532 -11.53 24.83 13.36
CA GLY A 532 -12.26 25.05 14.61
C GLY A 532 -11.96 24.00 15.69
N SER A 533 -11.14 22.99 15.41
CA SER A 533 -10.68 22.05 16.44
C SER A 533 -9.84 22.75 17.51
N MET A 534 -9.93 22.24 18.74
CA MET A 534 -9.28 22.84 19.92
C MET A 534 -8.42 21.80 20.64
N TRP A 535 -7.41 22.29 21.36
CA TRP A 535 -6.63 21.44 22.25
C TRP A 535 -7.24 21.43 23.64
N LEU A 536 -7.52 20.22 24.16
CA LEU A 536 -7.87 20.00 25.55
C LEU A 536 -7.02 18.82 26.06
N PRO A 537 -5.95 19.10 26.82
CA PRO A 537 -5.04 18.06 27.27
C PRO A 537 -5.74 17.07 28.21
N PRO A 538 -5.15 15.88 28.42
CA PRO A 538 -5.68 14.91 29.35
C PRO A 538 -5.78 15.48 30.78
N ALA A 539 -6.47 14.73 31.62
CA ALA A 539 -6.69 15.10 33.01
C ALA A 539 -6.57 13.90 33.94
N ALA A 540 -6.16 14.16 35.17
CA ALA A 540 -6.20 13.21 36.26
C ALA A 540 -7.66 12.85 36.58
N GLN A 541 -7.92 11.56 36.77
CA GLN A 541 -9.25 11.09 37.16
C GLN A 541 -9.57 11.59 38.56
N ASN A 542 -10.84 11.88 38.82
CA ASN A 542 -11.26 12.46 40.09
C ASN A 542 -10.94 11.56 41.29
N SER A 543 -10.94 10.24 41.11
CA SER A 543 -10.56 9.27 42.15
C SER A 543 -9.11 9.40 42.69
N PHE A 544 -8.20 10.03 41.93
CA PHE A 544 -6.83 10.34 42.36
C PHE A 544 -6.70 11.75 42.96
N CYS A 545 -7.75 12.57 42.89
CA CYS A 545 -7.73 13.99 43.27
C CYS A 545 -8.25 14.25 44.70
N THR A 546 -7.91 13.45 45.71
CA THR A 546 -8.33 13.73 47.09
C THR A 546 -7.36 14.64 47.82
N GLU A 547 -7.81 15.26 48.90
CA GLU A 547 -7.04 16.27 49.63
C GLU A 547 -5.79 15.69 50.34
N ASP A 548 -5.89 14.50 50.94
CA ASP A 548 -4.77 13.92 51.71
C ASP A 548 -3.69 13.30 50.81
N ILE A 549 -2.42 13.64 51.10
CA ILE A 549 -1.23 13.00 50.51
C ILE A 549 -0.72 11.96 51.50
N TYR A 550 -0.44 10.76 51.03
CA TYR A 550 0.10 9.67 51.84
C TYR A 550 1.43 10.05 52.52
N GLN A 551 1.53 9.82 53.83
CA GLN A 551 2.71 10.11 54.66
C GLN A 551 3.32 8.85 55.30
N GLY A 552 2.88 7.65 54.87
CA GLY A 552 3.35 6.40 55.45
C GLY A 552 4.65 5.89 54.81
N GLU A 553 4.98 4.63 55.10
CA GLU A 553 6.18 3.98 54.55
C GLU A 553 6.06 3.76 53.03
N LEU A 554 7.12 4.10 52.31
CA LEU A 554 7.24 3.92 50.87
C LEU A 554 7.85 2.56 50.52
N ILE A 555 7.38 1.97 49.44
CA ILE A 555 7.98 0.82 48.78
C ILE A 555 9.32 1.29 48.18
N PRO A 556 10.46 0.68 48.54
CA PRO A 556 11.78 1.21 48.20
C PRO A 556 12.16 1.05 46.72
N GLU A 557 11.45 0.22 45.96
CA GLU A 557 11.71 -0.05 44.55
C GLU A 557 10.94 0.90 43.62
N ALA A 558 11.44 1.07 42.39
CA ALA A 558 10.66 1.73 41.35
C ALA A 558 9.52 0.81 40.90
N THR A 559 8.37 1.38 40.54
CA THR A 559 7.21 0.60 40.08
C THR A 559 6.78 1.04 38.69
N PHE A 560 6.63 0.08 37.78
CA PHE A 560 6.04 0.29 36.47
C PHE A 560 4.71 -0.45 36.37
N VAL A 561 3.68 0.24 35.88
CA VAL A 561 2.36 -0.34 35.60
C VAL A 561 2.01 -0.13 34.14
N GLY A 562 1.97 -1.18 33.33
CA GLY A 562 1.63 -1.06 31.92
C GLY A 562 1.68 -2.39 31.17
N GLN A 563 0.94 -2.45 30.07
CA GLN A 563 1.03 -3.59 29.15
C GLN A 563 2.34 -3.54 28.35
N SER A 564 2.91 -4.71 28.09
CA SER A 564 4.12 -4.92 27.31
C SER A 564 3.93 -4.52 25.84
N ARG A 565 2.77 -4.85 25.25
CA ARG A 565 2.43 -4.69 23.83
C ARG A 565 3.34 -5.46 22.89
N ILE A 566 3.98 -6.54 23.35
CA ILE A 566 4.95 -7.30 22.55
C ILE A 566 4.26 -7.96 21.35
N SER A 567 3.12 -8.64 21.55
CA SER A 567 2.37 -9.23 20.43
C SER A 567 1.93 -8.18 19.39
N HIS A 568 1.56 -7.00 19.86
CA HIS A 568 1.17 -5.88 19.00
C HIS A 568 2.36 -5.32 18.20
N LEU A 569 3.51 -5.12 18.85
CA LEU A 569 4.77 -4.74 18.22
C LEU A 569 5.13 -5.70 17.09
N THR A 570 5.16 -7.01 17.37
CA THR A 570 5.48 -8.03 16.36
C THR A 570 4.50 -8.01 15.19
N THR A 571 3.20 -7.85 15.47
CA THR A 571 2.17 -7.78 14.42
C THR A 571 2.36 -6.56 13.52
N GLN A 572 2.67 -5.40 14.09
CA GLN A 572 2.86 -4.16 13.32
C GLN A 572 4.12 -4.21 12.45
N LEU A 573 5.24 -4.64 13.02
CA LEU A 573 6.48 -4.78 12.27
C LEU A 573 6.35 -5.80 11.14
N LYS A 574 5.60 -6.89 11.37
CA LYS A 574 5.29 -7.87 10.32
C LYS A 574 4.52 -7.22 9.17
N VAL A 575 3.46 -6.46 9.46
CA VAL A 575 2.68 -5.75 8.42
C VAL A 575 3.57 -4.78 7.62
N ILE A 576 4.44 -4.03 8.29
CA ILE A 576 5.39 -3.12 7.64
C ILE A 576 6.34 -3.91 6.74
N SER A 577 6.95 -4.99 7.24
CA SER A 577 7.88 -5.83 6.48
C SER A 577 7.23 -6.56 5.29
N GLU A 578 5.92 -6.83 5.34
CA GLU A 578 5.18 -7.45 4.23
C GLU A 578 4.80 -6.42 3.15
N ILE A 579 4.43 -5.19 3.54
CA ILE A 579 3.93 -4.16 2.62
C ILE A 579 5.06 -3.34 1.99
N LEU A 580 6.11 -2.99 2.73
CA LEU A 580 7.17 -2.11 2.22
C LEU A 580 7.92 -2.69 1.01
N PRO A 581 8.18 -4.01 0.89
CA PRO A 581 8.73 -4.59 -0.34
C PRO A 581 7.82 -4.43 -1.56
N ILE A 582 6.49 -4.40 -1.34
CA ILE A 582 5.51 -4.17 -2.42
C ILE A 582 5.59 -2.70 -2.89
N LEU A 583 5.76 -1.76 -1.97
CA LEU A 583 5.77 -0.32 -2.28
C LEU A 583 7.13 0.20 -2.75
N GLY A 584 8.20 -0.13 -2.04
CA GLY A 584 9.57 0.38 -2.25
C GLY A 584 10.53 -0.63 -2.88
N GLY A 585 10.04 -1.81 -3.27
CA GLY A 585 10.84 -2.83 -3.97
C GLY A 585 11.84 -3.57 -3.08
N THR A 586 12.83 -4.19 -3.72
CA THR A 586 13.76 -5.14 -3.08
C THR A 586 14.64 -4.52 -1.99
N THR A 587 14.83 -3.21 -1.98
CA THR A 587 15.56 -2.49 -0.92
C THR A 587 14.96 -2.77 0.46
N PHE A 588 13.64 -2.96 0.53
CA PHE A 588 12.93 -3.20 1.80
C PHE A 588 12.71 -4.68 2.12
N SER A 589 13.15 -5.61 1.26
CA SER A 589 13.06 -7.05 1.52
C SER A 589 13.84 -7.49 2.76
N VAL A 590 14.82 -6.69 3.21
CA VAL A 590 15.63 -6.94 4.41
C VAL A 590 14.90 -6.62 5.72
N LEU A 591 13.79 -5.87 5.68
CA LEU A 591 13.08 -5.44 6.89
C LEU A 591 12.56 -6.63 7.72
N GLN A 592 12.14 -7.71 7.06
CA GLN A 592 11.67 -8.90 7.76
C GLN A 592 12.78 -9.49 8.65
N GLU A 593 13.97 -9.71 8.10
CA GLU A 593 15.11 -10.20 8.89
C GLU A 593 15.52 -9.21 9.98
N LEU A 594 15.53 -7.92 9.65
CA LEU A 594 15.91 -6.84 10.55
C LEU A 594 15.00 -6.76 11.79
N PHE A 595 13.70 -6.98 11.64
CA PHE A 595 12.72 -6.90 12.73
C PHE A 595 12.41 -8.24 13.42
N GLU A 596 12.59 -9.38 12.75
CA GLU A 596 12.29 -10.69 13.34
C GLU A 596 13.49 -11.31 14.09
N ARG A 597 14.73 -10.95 13.73
CA ARG A 597 15.95 -11.55 14.32
C ARG A 597 16.77 -10.53 15.10
N PHE A 598 16.57 -10.46 16.40
CA PHE A 598 17.30 -9.57 17.31
C PHE A 598 17.63 -10.31 18.60
N ASP A 599 18.74 -9.91 19.24
CA ASP A 599 19.20 -10.51 20.50
C ASP A 599 18.59 -9.82 21.73
N SER A 600 18.13 -8.58 21.59
CA SER A 600 17.51 -7.78 22.65
C SER A 600 16.48 -6.79 22.12
N TYR A 601 15.53 -6.37 22.96
CA TYR A 601 14.56 -5.34 22.57
C TYR A 601 15.20 -3.96 22.43
N SER A 602 16.29 -3.70 23.15
CA SER A 602 17.13 -2.51 22.99
C SER A 602 17.73 -2.43 21.59
N GLU A 603 18.25 -3.56 21.09
CA GLU A 603 18.73 -3.66 19.71
C GLU A 603 17.59 -3.48 18.69
N LEU A 604 16.44 -4.13 18.91
CA LEU A 604 15.28 -3.97 18.04
C LEU A 604 14.84 -2.49 17.94
N HIS A 605 14.78 -1.79 19.08
CA HIS A 605 14.44 -0.37 19.11
C HIS A 605 15.41 0.47 18.28
N GLN A 606 16.72 0.28 18.45
CA GLN A 606 17.74 1.00 17.68
C GLN A 606 17.63 0.72 16.18
N ARG A 607 17.33 -0.53 15.80
CA ARG A 607 17.11 -0.92 14.40
C ARG A 607 15.87 -0.25 13.81
N ILE A 608 14.79 -0.11 14.59
CA ILE A 608 13.60 0.64 14.19
C ILE A 608 13.95 2.12 14.01
N GLU A 609 14.58 2.76 14.99
CA GLU A 609 14.99 4.18 14.90
C GLU A 609 15.85 4.45 13.67
N ALA A 610 16.79 3.55 13.35
CA ALA A 610 17.64 3.67 12.17
C ALA A 610 16.86 3.53 10.85
N ALA A 611 15.82 2.70 10.81
CA ALA A 611 15.03 2.44 9.60
C ALA A 611 13.86 3.41 9.40
N VAL A 612 13.37 4.08 10.46
CA VAL A 612 12.17 4.92 10.42
C VAL A 612 12.25 6.01 9.35
N GLY A 613 13.40 6.68 9.21
CA GLY A 613 13.57 7.76 8.22
C GLY A 613 13.44 7.26 6.78
N ASP A 614 14.06 6.13 6.46
CA ASP A 614 14.00 5.52 5.12
C ASP A 614 12.60 4.99 4.80
N ILE A 615 11.93 4.38 5.79
CA ILE A 615 10.56 3.90 5.65
C ILE A 615 9.61 5.08 5.42
N GLU A 616 9.68 6.13 6.24
CA GLU A 616 8.83 7.32 6.06
C GLU A 616 9.08 8.02 4.73
N GLY A 617 10.34 8.15 4.31
CA GLY A 617 10.71 8.73 3.03
C GLY A 617 10.20 7.93 1.83
N GLU A 618 10.11 6.61 1.95
CA GLU A 618 9.44 5.79 0.93
C GLU A 618 7.93 5.98 0.95
N LEU A 619 7.30 5.92 2.12
CA LEU A 619 5.86 6.12 2.28
C LEU A 619 5.39 7.49 1.77
N ASP A 620 6.20 8.55 1.91
CA ASP A 620 5.88 9.89 1.42
C ASP A 620 5.78 9.98 -0.11
N LYS A 621 6.48 9.11 -0.86
CA LYS A 621 6.34 9.03 -2.33
C LYS A 621 4.95 8.55 -2.75
N HIS A 622 4.23 7.91 -1.84
CA HIS A 622 2.94 7.26 -2.07
C HIS A 622 1.76 8.06 -1.52
N ILE A 623 2.00 9.18 -0.84
CA ILE A 623 0.96 9.93 -0.10
C ILE A 623 -0.16 10.46 -1.01
N ILE A 624 0.17 10.87 -2.23
CA ILE A 624 -0.81 11.36 -3.22
C ILE A 624 -1.70 10.21 -3.72
N LYS A 625 -1.12 9.00 -3.87
CA LYS A 625 -1.77 7.84 -4.49
C LYS A 625 -2.68 7.09 -3.52
N MET A 626 -2.25 6.96 -2.27
CA MET A 626 -2.90 6.13 -1.24
C MET A 626 -2.87 6.81 0.16
N PRO A 627 -3.40 8.04 0.29
CA PRO A 627 -3.22 8.86 1.49
C PRO A 627 -3.62 8.15 2.80
N ALA A 628 -4.75 7.43 2.80
CA ALA A 628 -5.24 6.70 3.98
C ALA A 628 -4.34 5.51 4.36
N GLN A 629 -3.82 4.80 3.37
CA GLN A 629 -2.92 3.66 3.56
C GLN A 629 -1.56 4.13 4.06
N VAL A 630 -0.99 5.18 3.46
CA VAL A 630 0.25 5.82 3.95
C VAL A 630 0.08 6.28 5.39
N TYR A 631 -1.02 6.96 5.69
CA TYR A 631 -1.33 7.40 7.05
C TYR A 631 -1.35 6.22 8.03
N TYR A 632 -2.05 5.13 7.68
CA TYR A 632 -2.09 3.93 8.50
C TYR A 632 -0.70 3.30 8.72
N LEU A 633 0.11 3.21 7.67
CA LEU A 633 1.45 2.63 7.74
C LEU A 633 2.38 3.45 8.64
N LYS A 634 2.36 4.78 8.51
CA LYS A 634 3.08 5.70 9.41
C LYS A 634 2.58 5.55 10.84
N TYR A 635 1.27 5.46 11.03
CA TYR A 635 0.67 5.25 12.35
C TYR A 635 1.14 3.96 13.02
N ILE A 636 1.12 2.82 12.32
CA ILE A 636 1.59 1.55 12.91
C ILE A 636 3.11 1.51 13.13
N LEU A 637 3.90 2.22 12.30
CA LEU A 637 5.35 2.34 12.49
C LEU A 637 5.67 3.08 13.79
N ARG A 638 5.00 4.21 14.04
CA ARG A 638 5.17 4.97 15.28
C ARG A 638 4.66 4.20 16.51
N MET A 639 3.64 3.34 16.35
CA MET A 639 3.20 2.46 17.44
C MET A 639 4.27 1.43 17.77
N ALA A 640 4.85 0.80 16.74
CA ALA A 640 5.92 -0.16 16.90
C ALA A 640 7.16 0.48 17.57
N GLU A 641 7.58 1.65 17.11
CA GLU A 641 8.68 2.42 17.72
C GLU A 641 8.45 2.63 19.23
N SER A 642 7.28 3.16 19.62
CA SER A 642 6.96 3.41 21.02
C SER A 642 6.80 2.13 21.88
N ALA A 643 6.32 1.04 21.29
CA ALA A 643 6.27 -0.26 21.98
C ALA A 643 7.67 -0.82 22.21
N ALA A 644 8.53 -0.76 21.19
CA ALA A 644 9.92 -1.18 21.30
C ALA A 644 10.66 -0.34 22.35
N PHE A 645 10.47 0.99 22.34
CA PHE A 645 11.04 1.91 23.35
C PHE A 645 10.67 1.48 24.77
N ARG A 646 9.39 1.19 25.02
CA ARG A 646 8.90 0.77 26.34
C ARG A 646 9.55 -0.54 26.79
N VAL A 647 9.56 -1.54 25.91
CA VAL A 647 10.10 -2.86 26.27
C VAL A 647 11.61 -2.79 26.47
N ALA A 648 12.33 -2.07 25.60
CA ALA A 648 13.75 -1.79 25.72
C ALA A 648 14.09 -1.04 27.02
N SER A 649 13.28 -0.05 27.41
CA SER A 649 13.46 0.68 28.68
C SER A 649 13.39 -0.24 29.90
N ILE A 650 12.40 -1.14 29.95
CA ILE A 650 12.28 -2.12 31.04
C ILE A 650 13.43 -3.13 30.99
N GLU A 651 13.78 -3.65 29.81
CA GLU A 651 14.93 -4.54 29.61
C GLU A 651 16.22 -3.90 30.14
N ARG A 652 16.46 -2.62 29.82
CA ARG A 652 17.64 -1.87 30.25
C ARG A 652 17.72 -1.74 31.77
N LEU A 653 16.60 -1.44 32.44
CA LEU A 653 16.52 -1.36 33.90
C LEU A 653 16.79 -2.72 34.58
N VAL A 654 16.25 -3.80 34.01
CA VAL A 654 16.49 -5.17 34.49
C VAL A 654 17.97 -5.56 34.36
N VAL A 655 18.58 -5.30 33.20
CA VAL A 655 20.01 -5.58 32.95
C VAL A 655 20.91 -4.78 33.89
N ALA A 656 20.57 -3.52 34.15
CA ALA A 656 21.26 -2.65 35.10
C ALA A 656 21.00 -3.00 36.59
N LYS A 657 20.18 -4.02 36.86
CA LYS A 657 19.82 -4.48 38.23
C LYS A 657 19.21 -3.39 39.10
N VAL A 658 18.43 -2.49 38.50
CA VAL A 658 17.68 -1.48 39.23
C VAL A 658 16.58 -2.16 40.07
N PRO A 659 16.36 -1.76 41.34
CA PRO A 659 15.23 -2.24 42.14
C PRO A 659 13.90 -1.86 41.46
N LEU A 660 13.19 -2.85 40.91
CA LEU A 660 12.04 -2.64 40.04
C LEU A 660 10.92 -3.66 40.28
N ALA A 661 9.67 -3.18 40.34
CA ALA A 661 8.46 -4.01 40.29
C ALA A 661 7.64 -3.70 39.03
N VAL A 662 7.29 -4.74 38.27
CA VAL A 662 6.56 -4.62 36.99
C VAL A 662 5.17 -5.25 37.11
N TYR A 663 4.14 -4.42 36.93
CA TYR A 663 2.74 -4.83 36.85
C TYR A 663 2.23 -4.73 35.41
N GLY A 664 1.60 -5.79 34.90
CA GLY A 664 1.15 -5.85 33.52
C GLY A 664 0.69 -7.23 33.08
N ASP A 665 0.50 -7.39 31.77
CA ASP A 665 0.14 -8.67 31.14
C ASP A 665 1.28 -9.70 31.27
N LYS A 666 0.95 -10.95 30.93
CA LYS A 666 1.88 -12.08 31.07
C LYS A 666 3.01 -12.04 30.04
N GLU A 667 2.92 -11.26 28.96
CA GLU A 667 3.96 -11.22 27.94
C GLU A 667 5.26 -10.62 28.48
N TRP A 668 5.21 -9.78 29.52
CA TRP A 668 6.42 -9.35 30.26
C TRP A 668 7.26 -10.52 30.78
N LEU A 669 6.59 -11.57 31.27
CA LEU A 669 7.24 -12.77 31.80
C LEU A 669 7.62 -13.73 30.67
N THR A 670 6.71 -13.98 29.71
CA THR A 670 6.95 -14.97 28.66
C THR A 670 7.94 -14.51 27.59
N SER A 671 8.16 -13.21 27.43
CA SER A 671 9.19 -12.66 26.55
C SER A 671 10.62 -12.82 27.07
N GLY A 672 10.77 -13.14 28.37
CA GLY A 672 12.07 -13.20 29.04
C GLY A 672 12.62 -11.84 29.49
N VAL A 673 11.96 -10.72 29.14
CA VAL A 673 12.41 -9.37 29.50
C VAL A 673 12.34 -9.14 31.02
N VAL A 674 11.27 -9.61 31.66
CA VAL A 674 11.06 -9.42 33.11
C VAL A 674 11.20 -10.76 33.84
N PRO A 675 12.23 -10.93 34.69
CA PRO A 675 12.37 -12.08 35.56
C PRO A 675 11.16 -12.27 36.48
N ARG A 676 10.84 -13.53 36.80
CA ARG A 676 9.69 -13.89 37.65
C ARG A 676 9.65 -13.18 39.00
N HIS A 677 10.80 -12.84 39.58
CA HIS A 677 10.89 -12.18 40.87
C HIS A 677 10.64 -10.66 40.81
N LEU A 678 10.62 -10.04 39.62
CA LEU A 678 10.27 -8.62 39.42
C LEU A 678 8.83 -8.45 38.91
N TYR A 679 8.27 -9.47 38.26
CA TYR A 679 6.88 -9.48 37.79
C TYR A 679 5.90 -9.59 38.97
N ARG A 680 4.86 -8.74 38.98
CA ARG A 680 3.84 -8.66 40.03
C ARG A 680 2.42 -8.97 39.55
N GLY A 681 2.24 -9.32 38.28
CA GLY A 681 0.93 -9.64 37.72
C GLY A 681 0.13 -8.41 37.28
N VAL A 682 -1.14 -8.63 36.95
CA VAL A 682 -2.09 -7.56 36.62
C VAL A 682 -2.61 -6.94 37.93
N ILE A 683 -2.58 -5.61 38.02
CA ILE A 683 -3.13 -4.86 39.15
C ILE A 683 -4.56 -4.39 38.86
N GLU A 684 -5.45 -4.50 39.85
CA GLU A 684 -6.80 -3.98 39.75
C GLU A 684 -6.83 -2.46 39.82
N ARG A 685 -7.76 -1.83 39.08
CA ARG A 685 -7.88 -0.36 39.03
C ARG A 685 -8.00 0.29 40.41
N LYS A 686 -8.76 -0.32 41.34
CA LYS A 686 -8.96 0.19 42.71
C LYS A 686 -7.67 0.17 43.56
N ALA A 687 -6.68 -0.64 43.18
CA ALA A 687 -5.39 -0.76 43.86
C ALA A 687 -4.30 0.14 43.26
N LEU A 688 -4.56 0.79 42.12
CA LEU A 688 -3.59 1.67 41.45
C LEU A 688 -3.20 2.85 42.33
N ARG A 689 -4.18 3.51 42.96
CA ARG A 689 -3.91 4.67 43.78
C ARG A 689 -3.04 4.35 45.01
N PRO A 690 -3.39 3.35 45.85
CA PRO A 690 -2.50 2.94 46.94
C PRO A 690 -1.10 2.55 46.48
N LEU A 691 -0.95 1.98 45.29
CA LEU A 691 0.37 1.70 44.72
C LEU A 691 1.11 3.02 44.42
N TYR A 692 0.49 3.93 43.66
CA TYR A 692 1.11 5.19 43.26
C TYR A 692 1.55 6.07 44.43
N GLU A 693 0.75 6.10 45.49
CA GLU A 693 1.04 6.82 46.74
C GLU A 693 2.19 6.20 47.54
N ARG A 694 2.36 4.88 47.45
CA ARG A 694 3.35 4.13 48.25
C ARG A 694 4.65 3.89 47.50
N SER A 695 4.67 3.94 46.17
CA SER A 695 5.90 3.74 45.40
C SER A 695 6.88 4.88 45.63
N LYS A 696 8.15 4.56 45.95
CA LYS A 696 9.21 5.58 46.03
C LYS A 696 9.40 6.30 44.69
N LEU A 697 9.27 5.56 43.59
CA LEU A 697 9.27 6.12 42.24
C LEU A 697 8.28 5.36 41.35
N ASN A 698 7.38 6.10 40.70
CA ASN A 698 6.52 5.55 39.66
C ASN A 698 7.13 5.81 38.29
N LEU A 699 7.31 4.75 37.50
CA LEU A 699 7.77 4.85 36.12
C LEU A 699 6.58 4.93 35.19
N ASN A 700 6.56 5.95 34.35
CA ASN A 700 5.69 6.03 33.18
C ASN A 700 6.54 5.93 31.91
N LEU A 701 6.27 4.91 31.11
CA LEU A 701 6.87 4.75 29.78
C LEU A 701 5.74 4.87 28.78
N ASN A 702 5.70 5.97 28.02
CA ASN A 702 4.62 6.18 27.08
C ASN A 702 4.61 5.06 26.02
N PHE A 703 3.41 4.66 25.61
CA PHE A 703 3.17 3.89 24.39
C PHE A 703 2.21 4.75 23.62
N MET A 704 2.47 4.95 22.33
CA MET A 704 1.83 5.99 21.56
C MET A 704 0.30 5.91 21.71
N GLN A 705 -0.19 6.77 22.58
CA GLN A 705 -1.55 7.26 22.51
C GLN A 705 -1.55 8.45 21.54
N VAL A 706 -0.44 9.21 21.46
CA VAL A 706 -0.07 10.31 20.53
C VAL A 706 1.40 10.74 20.71
N SER A 707 1.91 11.53 19.75
CA SER A 707 3.31 11.97 19.62
C SER A 707 3.76 13.02 20.66
N SER A 708 2.92 13.98 21.07
CA SER A 708 3.34 15.06 21.99
C SER A 708 2.76 15.01 23.42
N THR A 709 1.73 14.19 23.68
CA THR A 709 0.99 14.26 24.94
C THR A 709 1.62 13.55 26.14
N VAL A 710 1.38 14.15 27.31
CA VAL A 710 1.66 13.56 28.62
C VAL A 710 0.64 12.46 28.91
N ASN A 711 1.12 11.23 29.16
CA ASN A 711 0.22 10.12 29.48
C ASN A 711 -0.70 10.47 30.68
N PRO A 712 -2.01 10.21 30.62
CA PRO A 712 -2.94 10.50 31.72
C PRO A 712 -2.48 9.92 33.06
N LYS A 713 -1.75 8.80 33.05
CA LYS A 713 -1.17 8.19 34.24
C LYS A 713 -0.20 9.11 34.99
N VAL A 714 0.57 9.93 34.27
CA VAL A 714 1.46 10.92 34.89
C VAL A 714 0.64 11.90 35.72
N LEU A 715 -0.52 12.33 35.21
CA LEU A 715 -1.45 13.21 35.92
C LEU A 715 -2.12 12.48 37.10
N ASP A 716 -2.54 11.22 36.93
CA ASP A 716 -3.11 10.42 38.03
C ASP A 716 -2.12 10.26 39.19
N ILE A 717 -0.86 9.91 38.90
CA ILE A 717 0.21 9.77 39.91
C ILE A 717 0.50 11.12 40.58
N SER A 718 0.63 12.18 39.77
CA SER A 718 0.89 13.53 40.27
C SER A 718 -0.25 14.01 41.19
N ALA A 719 -1.50 13.77 40.80
CA ALA A 719 -2.67 14.18 41.56
C ALA A 719 -2.76 13.50 42.93
N CYS A 720 -2.30 12.25 43.08
CA CYS A 720 -2.25 11.60 44.40
C CYS A 720 -0.97 11.91 45.21
N GLY A 721 -0.09 12.79 44.71
CA GLY A 721 1.16 13.16 45.37
C GLY A 721 2.28 12.12 45.24
N GLY A 722 2.16 11.18 44.29
CA GLY A 722 3.21 10.22 44.00
C GLY A 722 4.35 10.84 43.19
N ARG A 723 5.58 10.40 43.44
CA ARG A 723 6.74 10.75 42.60
C ARG A 723 6.67 9.98 41.28
N VAL A 724 6.83 10.66 40.15
CA VAL A 724 6.79 10.06 38.82
C VAL A 724 8.02 10.47 38.00
N LEU A 725 8.57 9.51 37.26
CA LEU A 725 9.53 9.70 36.19
C LEU A 725 8.89 9.25 34.87
N THR A 726 8.88 10.12 33.87
CA THR A 726 8.30 9.84 32.54
C THR A 726 9.27 10.13 31.40
N ASP A 727 9.08 9.53 30.23
CA ASP A 727 9.76 10.00 29.02
C ASP A 727 9.39 11.48 28.74
N HIS A 728 10.37 12.26 28.32
CA HIS A 728 10.18 13.70 28.10
C HIS A 728 9.24 13.96 26.92
N ARG A 729 8.26 14.85 27.16
CA ARG A 729 7.29 15.31 26.17
C ARG A 729 7.20 16.82 26.23
N GLN A 730 7.12 17.49 25.09
CA GLN A 730 7.05 18.95 25.03
C GLN A 730 5.83 19.48 25.79
N GLU A 731 4.69 18.79 25.74
CA GLU A 731 3.48 19.19 26.47
C GLU A 731 3.65 19.17 27.99
N LEU A 732 4.62 18.41 28.53
CA LEU A 732 4.90 18.44 29.97
C LEU A 732 5.30 19.84 30.43
N ASN A 733 6.03 20.57 29.58
CA ASN A 733 6.43 21.95 29.83
C ASN A 733 5.24 22.92 29.72
N VAL A 734 4.20 22.58 28.95
CA VAL A 734 3.00 23.39 28.80
C VAL A 734 2.06 23.21 29.99
N LEU A 735 1.86 21.95 30.44
CA LEU A 735 1.05 21.66 31.62
C LEU A 735 1.72 22.16 32.91
N TYR A 736 3.05 22.07 32.99
CA TYR A 736 3.85 22.48 34.14
C TYR A 736 4.95 23.46 33.69
N PRO A 737 4.62 24.75 33.47
CA PRO A 737 5.57 25.75 32.98
C PRO A 737 6.67 26.06 34.01
N ASP A 738 6.36 25.99 35.30
CA ASP A 738 7.36 26.06 36.37
C ASP A 738 8.04 24.70 36.54
N ALA A 739 9.36 24.69 36.37
CA ALA A 739 10.18 23.48 36.43
C ALA A 739 10.30 22.89 37.84
N ASN A 740 10.13 23.70 38.89
CA ASN A 740 10.20 23.23 40.29
C ASN A 740 8.97 22.40 40.68
N ILE A 741 7.85 22.61 39.99
CA ILE A 741 6.59 21.90 40.22
C ILE A 741 6.20 21.07 39.00
N ARG A 742 7.19 20.42 38.38
CA ARG A 742 7.02 19.56 37.19
C ARG A 742 7.40 18.11 37.52
N PRO A 743 6.62 17.12 37.03
CA PRO A 743 7.03 15.72 37.02
C PRO A 743 8.44 15.51 36.44
N HIS A 744 9.24 14.61 37.02
CA HIS A 744 10.57 14.30 36.48
C HIS A 744 10.46 13.65 35.10
N SER A 745 11.42 13.95 34.22
CA SER A 745 11.49 13.33 32.91
C SER A 745 12.89 12.95 32.46
N PHE A 746 13.00 11.95 31.59
CA PHE A 746 14.26 11.53 30.96
C PHE A 746 14.14 11.57 29.42
N THR A 747 15.27 11.66 28.71
CA THR A 747 15.29 11.81 27.24
C THR A 747 15.86 10.62 26.50
N SER A 748 16.56 9.69 27.17
CA SER A 748 17.19 8.53 26.52
C SER A 748 17.07 7.26 27.37
N ILE A 749 16.93 6.12 26.70
CA ILE A 749 16.96 4.78 27.32
C ILE A 749 18.31 4.55 28.01
N ASP A 750 19.40 5.07 27.45
CA ASP A 750 20.75 4.80 27.97
C ASP A 750 21.00 5.44 29.33
N THR A 751 20.44 6.63 29.56
CA THR A 751 20.58 7.37 30.82
C THR A 751 19.52 6.99 31.85
N LEU A 752 18.48 6.25 31.44
CA LEU A 752 17.35 5.88 32.29
C LEU A 752 17.78 5.16 33.59
N PRO A 753 18.69 4.16 33.58
CA PRO A 753 19.11 3.50 34.82
C PRO A 753 19.75 4.45 35.83
N ASP A 754 20.58 5.40 35.37
CA ASP A 754 21.27 6.35 36.23
C ASP A 754 20.26 7.32 36.85
N THR A 755 19.33 7.85 36.05
CA THR A 755 18.24 8.73 36.53
C THR A 755 17.35 8.03 37.55
N VAL A 756 17.03 6.74 37.35
CA VAL A 756 16.23 5.99 38.32
C VAL A 756 17.01 5.77 39.62
N ASN A 757 18.28 5.38 39.54
CA ASN A 757 19.09 5.16 40.74
C ASN A 757 19.32 6.46 41.53
N GLU A 758 19.51 7.59 40.86
CA GLU A 758 19.59 8.91 41.48
C GLU A 758 18.31 9.21 42.29
N LEU A 759 17.14 9.14 41.65
CA LEU A 759 15.84 9.40 42.28
C LEU A 759 15.48 8.39 43.38
N LEU A 760 15.96 7.15 43.30
CA LEU A 760 15.81 6.14 44.35
C LEU A 760 16.82 6.34 45.50
N SER A 761 17.94 7.02 45.27
CA SER A 761 18.96 7.28 46.30
C SER A 761 18.68 8.53 47.13
N GLU A 762 17.90 9.47 46.58
CA GLU A 762 17.44 10.66 47.29
C GLU A 762 16.76 10.29 48.62
N ALA A 763 17.08 11.09 49.66
CA ALA A 763 16.50 10.94 50.97
C ALA A 763 14.97 11.07 50.90
N ASN A 764 14.28 10.39 51.82
CA ASN A 764 12.83 10.27 51.81
C ASN A 764 12.19 11.67 51.59
N PRO A 765 11.42 11.90 50.49
CA PRO A 765 10.98 13.24 50.09
C PRO A 765 10.26 14.01 51.20
N ILE A 766 9.70 13.29 52.17
CA ILE A 766 8.87 13.78 53.28
C ILE A 766 9.53 14.88 54.12
N SER A 767 10.87 15.02 54.16
CA SER A 767 11.53 16.03 55.02
C SER A 767 12.03 17.31 54.33
N GLY A 768 11.94 17.45 53.00
CA GLY A 768 12.40 18.66 52.27
C GLY A 768 11.82 18.82 50.86
N GLU A 769 11.73 17.72 50.08
CA GLU A 769 11.08 17.65 48.75
C GLU A 769 9.56 17.45 48.83
N ALA A 770 9.01 17.33 50.04
CA ALA A 770 7.58 17.22 50.31
C ALA A 770 6.82 18.47 49.84
N GLY A 771 7.50 19.62 49.81
CA GLY A 771 6.98 20.86 49.25
C GLY A 771 6.69 20.72 47.75
N ASP A 772 7.59 20.09 47.00
CA ASP A 772 7.52 20.01 45.55
C ASP A 772 6.47 19.00 45.08
N LEU A 773 6.42 17.80 45.68
CA LEU A 773 5.38 16.80 45.36
C LEU A 773 3.98 17.26 45.72
N ARG A 774 3.85 17.98 46.85
CA ARG A 774 2.57 18.58 47.25
C ARG A 774 2.16 19.70 46.29
N ALA A 775 3.08 20.57 45.90
CA ALA A 775 2.81 21.64 44.95
C ALA A 775 2.45 21.10 43.55
N ILE A 776 3.12 20.02 43.11
CA ILE A 776 2.75 19.28 41.90
C ILE A 776 1.31 18.78 42.02
N ALA A 777 0.96 18.08 43.11
CA ALA A 777 -0.39 17.54 43.32
C ALA A 777 -1.45 18.64 43.35
N GLU A 778 -1.22 19.74 44.08
CA GLU A 778 -2.12 20.89 44.15
C GLU A 778 -2.32 21.55 42.78
N ARG A 779 -1.25 21.68 41.99
CA ARG A 779 -1.33 22.15 40.60
C ARG A 779 -2.13 21.19 39.72
N THR A 780 -1.85 19.89 39.77
CA THR A 780 -2.57 18.89 38.97
C THR A 780 -4.07 18.91 39.30
N ARG A 781 -4.43 18.93 40.59
CA ARG A 781 -5.83 18.94 41.05
C ARG A 781 -6.58 20.20 40.61
N SER A 782 -5.93 21.36 40.69
CA SER A 782 -6.55 22.66 40.39
C SER A 782 -6.64 23.01 38.91
N GLN A 783 -5.75 22.47 38.06
CA GLN A 783 -5.65 22.84 36.63
C GLN A 783 -5.88 21.67 35.66
N HIS A 784 -5.57 20.45 36.08
CA HIS A 784 -5.51 19.27 35.21
C HIS A 784 -6.30 18.07 35.77
N SER A 785 -7.38 18.32 36.53
CA SER A 785 -8.32 17.29 36.96
C SER A 785 -9.51 17.16 36.01
N MET A 786 -10.16 16.00 36.01
CA MET A 786 -11.34 15.77 35.17
C MET A 786 -12.49 16.71 35.54
N GLU A 787 -12.57 17.12 36.81
CA GLU A 787 -13.50 18.15 37.28
C GLU A 787 -13.32 19.48 36.53
N VAL A 788 -12.06 19.90 36.31
CA VAL A 788 -11.75 21.12 35.54
C VAL A 788 -12.14 20.95 34.08
N ARG A 789 -11.97 19.76 33.50
CA ARG A 789 -12.40 19.48 32.11
C ARG A 789 -13.93 19.48 31.98
N ALA A 790 -14.65 18.91 32.93
CA ALA A 790 -16.11 18.96 32.97
C ALA A 790 -16.61 20.41 33.02
N ARG A 791 -16.01 21.26 33.85
CA ARG A 791 -16.33 22.68 33.93
C ARG A 791 -16.10 23.39 32.59
N TRP A 792 -14.95 23.12 31.98
CA TRP A 792 -14.63 23.65 30.66
C TRP A 792 -15.69 23.28 29.62
N PHE A 793 -16.18 22.03 29.60
CA PHE A 793 -17.26 21.63 28.70
C PHE A 793 -18.58 22.37 28.96
N ILE A 794 -18.93 22.57 30.23
CA ILE A 794 -20.15 23.29 30.62
C ILE A 794 -20.10 24.73 30.14
N GLU A 795 -18.98 25.41 30.37
CA GLU A 795 -18.76 26.81 29.99
C GLU A 795 -18.70 27.00 28.46
N ASN A 796 -17.95 26.16 27.75
CA ASN A 796 -17.73 26.33 26.31
C ASN A 796 -18.93 25.93 25.44
N PHE A 797 -19.81 25.05 25.94
CA PHE A 797 -20.94 24.54 25.17
C PHE A 797 -22.32 24.90 25.75
N GLY A 798 -22.37 25.75 26.79
CA GLY A 798 -23.64 26.23 27.36
C GLY A 798 -24.54 25.08 27.85
N LEU A 799 -23.95 24.11 28.55
CA LEU A 799 -24.67 22.89 28.93
C LEU A 799 -25.71 23.15 30.03
N MET A 800 -25.60 24.26 30.78
CA MET A 800 -26.53 24.65 31.85
C MET A 800 -27.33 25.90 31.51
#